data_AF-A0A3M1ZWN6-F1
#
_entry.id   AF-A0A3M1ZWN6-F1
#
_cell.length_a   1.000
_cell.length_b   1.000
_cell.length_c   1.000
_cell.angle_alpha   90.00
_cell.angle_beta   90.00
_cell.angle_gamma   90.00
#
_symmetry.space_group_name_H-M   'P 1'
#
loop_
_entity.id
_entity.type
_entity.pdbx_description
1 polymer ?
#
loop_
_entity_poly.entity_id
_entity_poly.type
_entity_poly.pdbx_seq_one_letter_code
_entity_poly.pdbx_strand_id
1 'polypeptide(L)'
;MDPKGVHLTAVSEPNGKERRMMRTRMLWTGLVIPAAVAGLLAAGCGGGAREPAGRGDTLAEEGVQQALQKASYVGSETCLKCHGEQQGWAHSLHKFKLRSLDEPGATGQVLVNDSDGNGVNDFVDGLDFNNPPAGYDVTGFDAQAAKGVAPVLGTDERGTPTIKIGEVTYTVKYVLGGNGKWKQRYVTQIGNSHYILPVQYNETTRQYVAYHAGAWYDEDTGDPIYGAGETPLTKGKVNDSYERRCTGCHNTGLAAQVAFADGEWVTDFENGERNVGCEACHGPGSRHAAAPADDNIVNPAHIEADRDVDGDGDTDTVDNLLLQNSVCTSCHSRGSGMFEANGAKTGYPSQVASDGSFVPFLPGEYWLDYYTPTTKDSDLWIDPDTGEMVGSKSHHQQGMDLAVGPHGPDKPYDHPCFECHDVHRGADEVEGAIAGEIDGVTIPVEDGEADGVVLCLACHAGHGPFETLSKDTLRAAVDGNAAAESEVESLVTGHTKHPVDESECANCHMPKTAKSAVKYDVRSHTFEIIEPKASKTTASGIPNACGGCHVQGIEESQDAWADRLQGYFEYLFEGGETTTVTENSYIGTEVCATCHEEQYDEFKLSGHNYKLNKVVAGRKPTYPFSELPDASVFGVDGLTDGDNTLGPPADYGDVSYIIGGYGWKARFIDKNGYIVTGADTQYNLPRTDLEGTYPDLGAWVAYDDGVEDKEYNQGCFRCHTTGAEDLNDPDNVNPDLPGFGGDRFAMPGVQCERCHGMGAKHANSLEPTDIEHPEDEPGSMEATDLCGECHTRDGQNRIAASGGLVKHHEQYDEMLGLPIDAEGTVTGAASGGHYTSGVGCMGCHDPHKTTRYQDVAPTGSAIRKECLDCHEGYD
;
A
#
# COMPACT_ATOMS: atom_id res chain seq x y z
N MET A 1 2.89 -11.53 -42.68
CA MET A 1 4.29 -11.49 -42.23
C MET A 1 4.21 -11.53 -40.73
N ASP A 2 4.80 -12.56 -40.16
CA ASP A 2 4.42 -13.29 -38.96
C ASP A 2 5.38 -12.91 -37.80
N PRO A 3 4.91 -12.50 -36.60
CA PRO A 3 5.78 -12.11 -35.50
C PRO A 3 6.19 -13.34 -34.67
N LYS A 4 7.50 -13.47 -34.44
CA LYS A 4 8.13 -14.60 -33.75
C LYS A 4 7.86 -14.53 -32.24
N GLY A 5 7.45 -15.66 -31.68
CA GLY A 5 7.39 -15.93 -30.25
C GLY A 5 8.78 -16.07 -29.62
N VAL A 6 8.84 -15.78 -28.34
CA VAL A 6 10.01 -15.96 -27.46
C VAL A 6 10.18 -17.46 -27.19
N HIS A 7 11.32 -18.01 -27.61
CA HIS A 7 11.76 -19.38 -27.30
C HIS A 7 12.84 -19.31 -26.22
N LEU A 8 12.56 -19.87 -25.04
CA LEU A 8 13.59 -20.37 -24.14
C LEU A 8 14.42 -21.40 -24.92
N THR A 9 15.71 -21.16 -25.12
CA THR A 9 16.58 -22.04 -25.92
C THR A 9 17.64 -22.70 -25.04
N ALA A 10 17.56 -24.03 -24.96
CA ALA A 10 18.58 -24.92 -24.44
C ALA A 10 19.90 -24.81 -25.24
N VAL A 11 21.04 -24.84 -24.55
CA VAL A 11 22.38 -24.86 -25.15
C VAL A 11 23.01 -26.24 -24.97
N SER A 12 23.48 -26.77 -26.09
CA SER A 12 24.05 -28.10 -26.34
C SER A 12 25.50 -28.31 -25.85
N GLU A 13 25.82 -29.53 -25.41
CA GLU A 13 27.18 -30.06 -25.16
C GLU A 13 28.10 -30.09 -26.41
N PRO A 14 29.43 -30.34 -26.26
CA PRO A 14 29.89 -31.72 -26.48
C PRO A 14 31.17 -32.23 -25.72
N ASN A 15 31.15 -33.56 -25.48
CA ASN A 15 32.25 -34.55 -25.52
C ASN A 15 33.22 -34.76 -24.33
N GLY A 16 33.23 -35.99 -23.77
CA GLY A 16 34.51 -36.66 -23.48
C GLY A 16 34.60 -37.81 -22.45
N LYS A 17 34.18 -39.03 -22.85
CA LYS A 17 34.82 -40.35 -22.58
C LYS A 17 34.95 -40.94 -21.15
N GLU A 18 34.38 -42.15 -21.05
CA GLU A 18 34.95 -43.42 -20.51
C GLU A 18 35.25 -43.54 -19.00
N ARG A 19 34.52 -44.40 -18.26
CA ARG A 19 34.84 -45.85 -18.04
C ARG A 19 34.00 -46.55 -16.95
N ARG A 20 33.24 -47.55 -17.43
CA ARG A 20 32.98 -48.92 -16.93
C ARG A 20 33.80 -49.43 -15.71
N MET A 21 33.11 -49.94 -14.68
CA MET A 21 33.15 -51.35 -14.17
C MET A 21 32.46 -51.48 -12.80
N MET A 22 31.33 -52.19 -12.71
CA MET A 22 31.18 -53.59 -12.26
C MET A 22 31.44 -53.82 -10.75
N ARG A 23 30.34 -54.13 -10.01
CA ARG A 23 29.99 -55.45 -9.42
C ARG A 23 30.80 -55.79 -8.13
N THR A 24 30.28 -56.42 -7.07
CA THR A 24 29.13 -57.32 -6.86
C THR A 24 29.07 -57.71 -5.36
N ARG A 25 27.87 -58.13 -4.90
CA ARG A 25 27.58 -59.27 -3.96
C ARG A 25 28.03 -59.10 -2.50
N MET A 26 27.30 -59.58 -1.49
CA MET A 26 26.62 -60.88 -1.27
C MET A 26 25.69 -60.67 -0.04
N LEU A 27 24.39 -61.01 -0.03
CA LEU A 27 23.71 -62.31 0.00
C LEU A 27 23.77 -63.08 1.36
N TRP A 28 22.55 -63.46 1.82
CA TRP A 28 22.12 -64.62 2.66
C TRP A 28 21.90 -64.36 4.17
N THR A 29 20.89 -64.89 4.89
CA THR A 29 19.65 -65.68 4.65
C THR A 29 18.92 -65.90 6.00
N GLY A 30 17.60 -66.15 5.97
CA GLY A 30 16.92 -67.13 6.87
C GLY A 30 15.76 -66.56 7.74
N LEU A 31 14.49 -66.81 7.40
CA LEU A 31 13.56 -67.87 7.91
C LEU A 31 13.13 -67.70 9.39
N VAL A 32 11.89 -67.86 9.91
CA VAL A 32 10.48 -67.99 9.45
C VAL A 32 9.58 -68.19 10.72
N ILE A 33 8.51 -67.39 10.87
CA ILE A 33 7.12 -67.65 11.43
C ILE A 33 6.96 -67.94 12.98
N PRO A 34 5.76 -67.82 13.61
CA PRO A 34 5.00 -66.62 14.08
C PRO A 34 4.57 -66.69 15.58
N ALA A 35 4.04 -65.59 16.14
CA ALA A 35 2.94 -65.67 17.12
C ALA A 35 2.28 -64.30 17.34
N ALA A 36 0.95 -64.25 17.20
CA ALA A 36 0.11 -63.13 17.58
C ALA A 36 -0.12 -63.12 19.11
N VAL A 37 0.01 -61.95 19.75
CA VAL A 37 -0.68 -61.62 21.01
C VAL A 37 -1.05 -60.14 20.99
N ALA A 38 -2.33 -59.86 21.16
CA ALA A 38 -2.88 -58.55 21.38
C ALA A 38 -2.46 -57.99 22.75
N GLY A 39 -2.06 -56.73 22.79
CA GLY A 39 -1.81 -55.99 24.02
C GLY A 39 -1.67 -54.50 23.73
N LEU A 40 -2.73 -53.73 23.99
CA LEU A 40 -2.62 -52.30 24.24
C LEU A 40 -1.56 -52.07 25.32
N LEU A 41 -0.57 -51.22 25.07
CA LEU A 41 0.13 -50.45 26.09
C LEU A 41 0.86 -49.28 25.43
N ALA A 42 0.72 -48.11 26.05
CA ALA A 42 1.34 -46.85 25.69
C ALA A 42 2.87 -46.96 25.53
N ALA A 43 3.38 -46.35 24.47
CA ALA A 43 4.77 -45.93 24.31
C ALA A 43 4.68 -44.54 23.67
N GLY A 44 5.13 -43.44 24.26
CA GLY A 44 6.44 -43.27 24.89
C GLY A 44 7.38 -42.73 23.81
N CYS A 45 7.16 -41.47 23.38
CA CYS A 45 7.98 -40.80 22.37
C CYS A 45 9.36 -40.49 22.98
N GLY A 46 10.35 -41.30 22.62
CA GLY A 46 11.74 -41.06 22.95
C GLY A 46 12.39 -40.19 21.87
N GLY A 47 12.77 -38.98 22.25
CA GLY A 47 13.61 -38.11 21.44
C GLY A 47 14.98 -38.74 21.20
N GLY A 48 15.39 -38.75 19.94
CA GLY A 48 16.73 -39.13 19.51
C GLY A 48 16.99 -38.52 18.14
N ALA A 49 17.95 -37.59 18.10
CA ALA A 49 18.45 -36.95 16.88
C ALA A 49 18.79 -37.99 15.80
N ARG A 50 18.37 -37.73 14.55
CA ARG A 50 18.65 -38.60 13.40
C ARG A 50 18.91 -37.82 12.11
N GLU A 51 19.82 -38.40 11.33
CA GLU A 51 20.34 -38.00 10.02
C GLU A 51 19.23 -37.89 8.95
N PRO A 52 19.44 -37.08 7.87
CA PRO A 52 18.45 -36.90 6.82
C PRO A 52 18.19 -38.23 6.10
N ALA A 53 16.92 -38.63 6.09
CA ALA A 53 16.44 -39.79 5.36
C ALA A 53 15.87 -39.31 4.03
N GLY A 54 16.51 -39.72 2.93
CA GLY A 54 15.99 -39.49 1.58
C GLY A 54 14.64 -40.16 1.38
N ARG A 55 13.95 -39.72 0.31
CA ARG A 55 12.65 -40.23 -0.15
C ARG A 55 12.60 -41.76 -0.03
N GLY A 56 11.75 -42.28 0.86
CA GLY A 56 11.58 -43.72 0.99
C GLY A 56 11.15 -44.32 -0.33
N ASP A 57 11.86 -45.36 -0.75
CA ASP A 57 11.72 -46.09 -2.01
C ASP A 57 10.27 -46.49 -2.37
N THR A 58 9.31 -46.46 -1.42
CA THR A 58 7.94 -46.96 -1.62
C THR A 58 7.00 -46.02 -2.40
N LEU A 59 7.16 -44.69 -2.31
CA LEU A 59 6.33 -43.74 -3.08
C LEU A 59 6.88 -43.52 -4.51
N ALA A 60 8.20 -43.62 -4.68
CA ALA A 60 8.85 -43.57 -5.98
C ALA A 60 8.59 -44.84 -6.82
N GLU A 61 8.57 -46.04 -6.21
CA GLU A 61 8.34 -47.30 -6.94
C GLU A 61 6.86 -47.56 -7.34
N GLU A 62 5.87 -47.09 -6.58
CA GLU A 62 4.44 -47.31 -6.90
C GLU A 62 3.90 -46.30 -7.93
N GLY A 63 4.50 -45.11 -8.05
CA GLY A 63 3.95 -43.98 -8.79
C GLY A 63 2.79 -43.31 -8.04
N VAL A 64 2.76 -41.99 -8.06
CA VAL A 64 1.81 -41.10 -7.37
C VAL A 64 0.34 -41.51 -7.56
N GLN A 65 -0.04 -41.91 -8.78
CA GLN A 65 -1.38 -42.39 -9.12
C GLN A 65 -1.78 -43.67 -8.37
N GLN A 66 -0.82 -44.57 -8.16
CA GLN A 66 -1.04 -45.84 -7.49
C GLN A 66 -1.03 -45.67 -5.96
N ALA A 67 -0.32 -44.66 -5.45
CA ALA A 67 -0.38 -44.21 -4.06
C ALA A 67 -1.74 -43.58 -3.73
N LEU A 68 -2.29 -42.74 -4.63
CA LEU A 68 -3.63 -42.14 -4.50
C LEU A 68 -4.76 -43.19 -4.48
N GLN A 69 -4.64 -44.29 -5.22
CA GLN A 69 -5.61 -45.38 -5.15
C GLN A 69 -5.56 -46.17 -3.83
N LYS A 70 -4.53 -45.96 -3.00
CA LYS A 70 -4.25 -46.76 -1.79
C LYS A 70 -4.21 -45.95 -0.49
N ALA A 71 -4.27 -44.62 -0.54
CA ALA A 71 -4.24 -43.73 0.63
C ALA A 71 -5.40 -42.73 0.55
N SER A 72 -6.11 -42.55 1.66
CA SER A 72 -7.17 -41.54 1.84
C SER A 72 -6.68 -40.34 2.64
N TYR A 73 -7.43 -39.24 2.54
CA TYR A 73 -7.29 -38.06 3.38
C TYR A 73 -7.96 -38.33 4.74
N VAL A 74 -7.32 -37.92 5.83
CA VAL A 74 -7.79 -38.14 7.22
C VAL A 74 -8.15 -36.86 7.96
N GLY A 75 -7.89 -35.70 7.35
CA GLY A 75 -8.19 -34.38 7.88
C GLY A 75 -7.21 -33.91 8.97
N SER A 76 -7.05 -32.60 9.06
CA SER A 76 -6.10 -31.92 9.95
C SER A 76 -6.37 -32.20 11.44
N GLU A 77 -7.64 -32.40 11.83
CA GLU A 77 -7.99 -32.82 13.19
C GLU A 77 -7.38 -34.17 13.61
N THR A 78 -7.13 -35.06 12.65
CA THR A 78 -6.45 -36.34 12.92
C THR A 78 -4.96 -36.10 13.19
N CYS A 79 -4.33 -35.22 12.41
CA CYS A 79 -2.91 -34.86 12.56
C CYS A 79 -2.64 -34.20 13.92
N LEU A 80 -3.49 -33.25 14.33
CA LEU A 80 -3.35 -32.47 15.57
C LEU A 80 -3.46 -33.32 16.86
N LYS A 81 -3.96 -34.55 16.78
CA LYS A 81 -3.96 -35.48 17.93
C LYS A 81 -2.55 -35.95 18.31
N CYS A 82 -1.63 -35.99 17.34
CA CYS A 82 -0.23 -36.36 17.53
C CYS A 82 0.70 -35.13 17.45
N HIS A 83 0.36 -34.16 16.61
CA HIS A 83 1.12 -32.92 16.35
C HIS A 83 0.50 -31.71 17.05
N GLY A 84 0.33 -31.79 18.37
CA GLY A 84 -0.32 -30.73 19.15
C GLY A 84 0.47 -29.41 19.17
N GLU A 85 1.76 -29.46 18.90
CA GLU A 85 2.63 -28.29 18.72
C GLU A 85 2.27 -27.45 17.48
N GLN A 86 1.62 -28.05 16.49
CA GLN A 86 1.23 -27.38 15.23
C GLN A 86 -0.18 -26.78 15.30
N GLN A 87 -0.74 -26.59 16.49
CA GLN A 87 -2.10 -26.03 16.67
C GLN A 87 -2.23 -24.61 16.15
N GLY A 88 -1.13 -23.87 16.00
CA GLY A 88 -1.14 -22.52 15.44
C GLY A 88 -1.75 -22.45 14.03
N TRP A 89 -1.58 -23.50 13.21
CA TRP A 89 -2.22 -23.61 11.88
C TRP A 89 -3.74 -23.38 11.96
N ALA A 90 -4.38 -23.85 13.03
CA ALA A 90 -5.83 -23.75 13.22
C ALA A 90 -6.33 -22.31 13.43
N HIS A 91 -5.42 -21.34 13.56
CA HIS A 91 -5.68 -19.91 13.65
C HIS A 91 -5.22 -19.14 12.40
N SER A 92 -4.51 -19.79 11.47
CA SER A 92 -4.05 -19.18 10.22
C SER A 92 -5.19 -18.97 9.20
N LEU A 93 -5.00 -18.02 8.28
CA LEU A 93 -5.95 -17.79 7.18
C LEU A 93 -6.09 -18.98 6.21
N HIS A 94 -5.14 -19.91 6.18
CA HIS A 94 -5.21 -21.14 5.38
C HIS A 94 -6.44 -21.99 5.75
N LYS A 95 -6.84 -21.98 7.03
CA LYS A 95 -8.02 -22.72 7.50
C LYS A 95 -9.35 -22.08 7.09
N PHE A 96 -9.42 -20.75 6.99
CA PHE A 96 -10.70 -20.03 6.95
C PHE A 96 -11.11 -19.57 5.54
N LYS A 97 -10.67 -20.29 4.50
CA LYS A 97 -10.90 -19.85 3.12
C LYS A 97 -12.35 -20.03 2.69
N LEU A 98 -12.85 -21.27 2.60
CA LEU A 98 -14.24 -21.59 2.28
C LEU A 98 -14.92 -22.17 3.53
N ARG A 99 -16.05 -21.60 3.94
CA ARG A 99 -16.72 -21.96 5.19
C ARG A 99 -18.22 -22.15 5.00
N SER A 100 -18.78 -23.12 5.72
CA SER A 100 -20.21 -23.30 5.88
C SER A 100 -20.80 -22.21 6.78
N LEU A 101 -22.12 -22.01 6.73
CA LEU A 101 -22.79 -20.95 7.48
C LEU A 101 -22.84 -21.18 9.00
N ASP A 102 -22.39 -22.32 9.48
CA ASP A 102 -22.24 -22.71 10.88
C ASP A 102 -20.78 -22.66 11.38
N GLU A 103 -19.84 -22.25 10.51
CA GLU A 103 -18.40 -22.22 10.79
C GLU A 103 -17.89 -20.76 10.92
N PRO A 104 -17.75 -20.23 12.15
CA PRO A 104 -17.23 -18.87 12.35
C PRO A 104 -15.78 -18.75 11.89
N GLY A 105 -15.41 -17.53 11.48
CA GLY A 105 -14.08 -17.21 10.94
C GLY A 105 -13.12 -16.80 12.03
N ALA A 106 -11.96 -16.27 11.64
CA ALA A 106 -10.98 -15.75 12.59
C ALA A 106 -11.57 -14.65 13.50
N THR A 107 -12.53 -13.87 13.00
CA THR A 107 -13.24 -12.81 13.76
C THR A 107 -14.33 -13.34 14.69
N GLY A 108 -14.56 -14.65 14.74
CA GLY A 108 -15.68 -15.26 15.45
C GLY A 108 -17.04 -15.10 14.74
N GLN A 109 -17.09 -14.45 13.57
CA GLN A 109 -18.30 -14.24 12.79
C GLN A 109 -18.28 -15.06 11.49
N VAL A 110 -19.47 -15.47 11.04
CA VAL A 110 -19.66 -16.13 9.74
C VAL A 110 -19.81 -15.08 8.64
N LEU A 111 -20.72 -14.14 8.85
CA LEU A 111 -20.98 -12.98 8.00
C LEU A 111 -20.37 -11.76 8.68
N VAL A 112 -19.34 -11.18 8.07
CA VAL A 112 -18.59 -10.04 8.64
C VAL A 112 -19.08 -8.69 8.11
N ASN A 113 -20.05 -8.72 7.21
CA ASN A 113 -20.50 -7.55 6.49
C ASN A 113 -21.40 -6.67 7.37
N ASP A 114 -20.91 -5.48 7.69
CA ASP A 114 -21.59 -4.44 8.46
C ASP A 114 -21.11 -3.10 7.88
N SER A 115 -21.71 -2.71 6.74
CA SER A 115 -21.26 -1.54 5.97
C SER A 115 -21.61 -0.24 6.69
N ASP A 116 -22.78 -0.17 7.33
CA ASP A 116 -23.26 1.00 8.06
C ASP A 116 -22.72 1.11 9.50
N GLY A 117 -22.08 0.04 10.01
CA GLY A 117 -21.45 0.00 11.32
C GLY A 117 -22.43 -0.12 12.48
N ASN A 118 -23.63 -0.64 12.24
CA ASN A 118 -24.69 -0.75 13.25
C ASN A 118 -24.53 -1.99 14.16
N GLY A 119 -23.57 -2.89 13.87
CA GLY A 119 -23.28 -4.12 14.61
C GLY A 119 -24.17 -5.30 14.26
N VAL A 120 -25.04 -5.16 13.26
CA VAL A 120 -25.90 -6.19 12.65
C VAL A 120 -25.39 -6.40 11.23
N ASN A 121 -25.44 -7.64 10.75
CA ASN A 121 -24.96 -7.89 9.39
C ASN A 121 -25.99 -7.45 8.34
N ASP A 122 -25.52 -6.96 7.19
CA ASP A 122 -26.40 -6.31 6.21
C ASP A 122 -27.41 -7.27 5.53
N PHE A 123 -27.27 -8.60 5.68
CA PHE A 123 -28.31 -9.56 5.27
C PHE A 123 -29.52 -9.52 6.20
N VAL A 124 -29.30 -9.28 7.49
CA VAL A 124 -30.37 -9.10 8.48
C VAL A 124 -31.03 -7.74 8.31
N ASP A 125 -30.26 -6.70 7.98
CA ASP A 125 -30.81 -5.36 7.69
C ASP A 125 -31.61 -5.30 6.39
N GLY A 126 -31.34 -6.24 5.47
CA GLY A 126 -32.08 -6.34 4.21
C GLY A 126 -31.63 -5.30 3.19
N LEU A 127 -30.31 -5.08 3.07
CA LEU A 127 -29.73 -4.04 2.22
C LEU A 127 -30.10 -4.22 0.73
N ASP A 128 -30.72 -3.18 0.16
CA ASP A 128 -31.13 -3.10 -1.24
C ASP A 128 -30.15 -2.23 -2.04
N PHE A 129 -29.37 -2.82 -2.96
CA PHE A 129 -28.37 -2.09 -3.74
C PHE A 129 -28.99 -1.21 -4.82
N ASN A 130 -30.29 -1.35 -5.11
CA ASN A 130 -30.97 -0.48 -6.07
C ASN A 130 -31.17 0.93 -5.51
N ASN A 131 -31.28 1.04 -4.17
CA ASN A 131 -31.43 2.29 -3.47
C ASN A 131 -30.83 2.16 -2.05
N PRO A 132 -29.48 2.09 -1.95
CA PRO A 132 -28.82 1.89 -0.67
C PRO A 132 -29.10 3.08 0.27
N PRO A 133 -29.44 2.82 1.56
CA PRO A 133 -29.61 3.88 2.55
C PRO A 133 -28.31 4.68 2.78
N ALA A 134 -28.44 5.87 3.40
CA ALA A 134 -27.27 6.63 3.83
C ALA A 134 -26.43 5.83 4.84
N GLY A 135 -25.11 5.79 4.65
CA GLY A 135 -24.18 5.00 5.47
C GLY A 135 -23.65 3.74 4.79
N TYR A 136 -24.25 3.31 3.67
CA TYR A 136 -23.76 2.18 2.87
C TYR A 136 -22.91 2.65 1.69
N ASP A 137 -21.76 2.03 1.49
CA ASP A 137 -20.89 2.25 0.32
C ASP A 137 -21.00 1.06 -0.64
N VAL A 138 -21.73 1.25 -1.74
CA VAL A 138 -21.97 0.23 -2.78
C VAL A 138 -21.51 0.78 -4.12
N THR A 139 -20.55 0.09 -4.76
CA THR A 139 -20.01 0.50 -6.06
C THR A 139 -20.02 -0.62 -7.10
N GLY A 140 -20.11 -0.24 -8.37
CA GLY A 140 -20.07 -1.18 -9.51
C GLY A 140 -21.41 -1.82 -9.86
N PHE A 141 -22.52 -1.32 -9.31
CA PHE A 141 -23.88 -1.78 -9.62
C PHE A 141 -24.80 -0.70 -10.21
N ASP A 142 -24.27 0.48 -10.57
CA ASP A 142 -25.09 1.64 -11.00
C ASP A 142 -26.01 1.31 -12.18
N ALA A 143 -25.50 0.57 -13.17
CA ALA A 143 -26.27 0.18 -14.36
C ALA A 143 -27.42 -0.78 -14.03
N GLN A 144 -27.23 -1.66 -13.04
CA GLN A 144 -28.24 -2.60 -12.55
C GLN A 144 -29.24 -1.89 -11.62
N ALA A 145 -28.75 -0.99 -10.77
CA ALA A 145 -29.56 -0.20 -9.84
C ALA A 145 -30.54 0.70 -10.58
N ALA A 146 -30.09 1.35 -11.67
CA ALA A 146 -30.94 2.15 -12.56
C ALA A 146 -32.10 1.37 -13.19
N LYS A 147 -32.04 0.02 -13.17
CA LYS A 147 -33.07 -0.88 -13.71
C LYS A 147 -33.86 -1.61 -12.62
N GLY A 148 -33.52 -1.44 -11.34
CA GLY A 148 -34.16 -2.16 -10.24
C GLY A 148 -33.77 -3.65 -10.18
N VAL A 149 -32.61 -4.03 -10.74
CA VAL A 149 -32.14 -5.43 -10.79
C VAL A 149 -30.77 -5.64 -10.11
N ALA A 150 -30.27 -4.64 -9.39
CA ALA A 150 -29.10 -4.79 -8.52
C ALA A 150 -29.41 -5.76 -7.37
N PRO A 151 -28.39 -6.37 -6.75
CA PRO A 151 -28.57 -7.32 -5.66
C PRO A 151 -29.35 -6.75 -4.47
N VAL A 152 -30.21 -7.57 -3.89
CA VAL A 152 -30.87 -7.29 -2.60
C VAL A 152 -30.48 -8.37 -1.62
N LEU A 153 -29.77 -8.00 -0.56
CA LEU A 153 -29.40 -8.88 0.54
C LEU A 153 -30.61 -9.09 1.45
N GLY A 154 -30.77 -10.29 2.00
CA GLY A 154 -31.87 -10.59 2.90
C GLY A 154 -31.72 -11.96 3.56
N THR A 155 -32.71 -12.35 4.37
CA THR A 155 -32.77 -13.70 4.95
C THR A 155 -34.08 -14.40 4.61
N ASP A 156 -34.03 -15.73 4.52
CA ASP A 156 -35.25 -16.54 4.43
C ASP A 156 -35.95 -16.68 5.80
N GLU A 157 -37.09 -17.37 5.84
CA GLU A 157 -37.89 -17.58 7.06
C GLU A 157 -37.12 -18.27 8.20
N ARG A 158 -35.99 -18.92 7.90
CA ARG A 158 -35.12 -19.61 8.86
C ARG A 158 -33.90 -18.78 9.25
N GLY A 159 -33.78 -17.56 8.74
CA GLY A 159 -32.61 -16.69 8.95
C GLY A 159 -31.43 -17.03 8.05
N THR A 160 -31.62 -17.86 7.02
CA THR A 160 -30.53 -18.21 6.08
C THR A 160 -30.29 -17.04 5.13
N PRO A 161 -29.05 -16.57 4.95
CA PRO A 161 -28.73 -15.48 4.03
C PRO A 161 -29.10 -15.79 2.58
N THR A 162 -29.65 -14.79 1.91
CA THR A 162 -30.11 -14.84 0.52
C THR A 162 -29.70 -13.57 -0.23
N ILE A 163 -29.48 -13.70 -1.54
CA ILE A 163 -29.26 -12.57 -2.45
C ILE A 163 -30.29 -12.67 -3.58
N LYS A 164 -31.13 -11.66 -3.73
CA LYS A 164 -32.09 -11.54 -4.83
C LYS A 164 -31.49 -10.71 -5.97
N ILE A 165 -31.55 -11.23 -7.20
CA ILE A 165 -31.12 -10.54 -8.42
C ILE A 165 -32.27 -10.62 -9.42
N GLY A 166 -32.83 -9.46 -9.79
CA GLY A 166 -34.07 -9.41 -10.56
C GLY A 166 -35.19 -10.18 -9.83
N GLU A 167 -35.74 -11.20 -10.47
CA GLU A 167 -36.82 -12.04 -9.89
C GLU A 167 -36.33 -13.34 -9.24
N VAL A 168 -35.01 -13.61 -9.26
CA VAL A 168 -34.44 -14.87 -8.73
C VAL A 168 -33.78 -14.62 -7.38
N THR A 169 -34.15 -15.42 -6.38
CA THR A 169 -33.52 -15.42 -5.06
C THR A 169 -32.57 -16.61 -4.93
N TYR A 170 -31.30 -16.31 -4.64
CA TYR A 170 -30.25 -17.30 -4.41
C TYR A 170 -30.00 -17.46 -2.91
N THR A 171 -30.10 -18.68 -2.41
CA THR A 171 -29.66 -19.01 -1.06
C THR A 171 -28.13 -19.05 -1.03
N VAL A 172 -27.51 -18.37 -0.06
CA VAL A 172 -26.08 -18.48 0.20
C VAL A 172 -25.83 -19.82 0.90
N LYS A 173 -24.87 -20.58 0.39
CA LYS A 173 -24.48 -21.89 0.89
C LYS A 173 -23.16 -21.85 1.65
N TYR A 174 -22.19 -21.09 1.14
CA TYR A 174 -20.86 -20.91 1.73
C TYR A 174 -20.41 -19.46 1.67
N VAL A 175 -19.47 -19.10 2.53
CA VAL A 175 -18.73 -17.84 2.48
C VAL A 175 -17.28 -18.11 2.09
N LEU A 176 -16.68 -17.19 1.34
CA LEU A 176 -15.28 -17.21 0.93
C LEU A 176 -14.57 -15.98 1.51
N GLY A 177 -13.60 -16.17 2.39
CA GLY A 177 -12.94 -15.08 3.13
C GLY A 177 -13.78 -14.59 4.33
N GLY A 178 -13.66 -13.31 4.72
CA GLY A 178 -14.31 -12.75 5.91
C GLY A 178 -13.53 -13.02 7.20
N ASN A 179 -12.26 -12.61 7.22
CA ASN A 179 -11.30 -12.92 8.29
C ASN A 179 -10.58 -11.67 8.84
N GLY A 180 -11.09 -10.47 8.57
CA GLY A 180 -10.66 -9.21 9.16
C GLY A 180 -9.73 -8.33 8.30
N LYS A 181 -9.20 -8.79 7.15
CA LYS A 181 -8.22 -8.01 6.36
C LYS A 181 -8.64 -7.64 4.94
N TRP A 182 -9.19 -8.58 4.16
CA TRP A 182 -9.42 -8.35 2.73
C TRP A 182 -10.88 -8.26 2.37
N LYS A 183 -11.52 -9.41 2.15
CA LYS A 183 -12.83 -9.48 1.51
C LYS A 183 -13.57 -10.74 1.89
N GLN A 184 -14.90 -10.62 1.89
CA GLN A 184 -15.83 -11.74 1.94
C GLN A 184 -16.66 -11.81 0.65
N ARG A 185 -16.86 -13.03 0.14
CA ARG A 185 -17.75 -13.32 -0.99
C ARG A 185 -18.70 -14.44 -0.62
N TYR A 186 -19.78 -14.55 -1.38
CA TYR A 186 -20.88 -15.46 -1.09
C TYR A 186 -21.06 -16.48 -2.22
N VAL A 187 -21.23 -17.74 -1.87
CA VAL A 187 -21.34 -18.85 -2.81
C VAL A 187 -22.75 -19.42 -2.75
N THR A 188 -23.37 -19.62 -3.90
CA THR A 188 -24.67 -20.31 -4.04
C THR A 188 -24.48 -21.64 -4.78
N GLN A 189 -25.43 -22.56 -4.60
CA GLN A 189 -25.46 -23.83 -5.32
C GLN A 189 -26.51 -23.76 -6.43
N ILE A 190 -26.11 -24.11 -7.65
CA ILE A 190 -26.98 -24.17 -8.83
C ILE A 190 -26.75 -25.52 -9.50
N GLY A 191 -27.79 -26.36 -9.54
CA GLY A 191 -27.61 -27.76 -9.94
C GLY A 191 -26.69 -28.47 -8.94
N ASN A 192 -25.70 -29.21 -9.42
CA ASN A 192 -24.69 -29.82 -8.54
C ASN A 192 -23.40 -28.99 -8.41
N SER A 193 -23.29 -27.86 -9.11
CA SER A 193 -22.12 -26.96 -9.06
C SER A 193 -22.36 -25.75 -8.15
N HIS A 194 -21.26 -25.11 -7.75
CA HIS A 194 -21.29 -23.92 -6.90
C HIS A 194 -20.75 -22.70 -7.65
N TYR A 195 -21.34 -21.53 -7.39
CA TYR A 195 -21.02 -20.28 -8.08
C TYR A 195 -20.88 -19.13 -7.09
N ILE A 196 -19.86 -18.30 -7.29
CA ILE A 196 -19.67 -17.09 -6.49
C ILE A 196 -20.63 -16.01 -7.00
N LEU A 197 -21.51 -15.53 -6.12
CA LEU A 197 -22.44 -14.44 -6.38
C LEU A 197 -21.70 -13.14 -6.70
N PRO A 198 -22.32 -12.16 -7.39
CA PRO A 198 -21.61 -10.99 -7.89
C PRO A 198 -21.25 -9.98 -6.80
N VAL A 199 -21.45 -10.30 -5.53
CA VAL A 199 -21.29 -9.40 -4.39
C VAL A 199 -19.99 -9.73 -3.66
N GLN A 200 -19.14 -8.72 -3.50
CA GLN A 200 -17.96 -8.76 -2.64
C GLN A 200 -18.06 -7.66 -1.60
N TYR A 201 -17.82 -8.00 -0.34
CA TYR A 201 -17.66 -7.05 0.75
C TYR A 201 -16.17 -6.90 1.07
N ASN A 202 -15.65 -5.67 1.04
CA ASN A 202 -14.29 -5.32 1.44
C ASN A 202 -14.30 -4.95 2.93
N GLU A 203 -13.58 -5.72 3.74
CA GLU A 203 -13.70 -5.66 5.21
C GLU A 203 -13.09 -4.36 5.76
N THR A 204 -11.89 -4.01 5.30
CA THR A 204 -11.15 -2.83 5.79
C THR A 204 -11.83 -1.51 5.43
N THR A 205 -12.40 -1.41 4.21
CA THR A 205 -13.08 -0.20 3.75
C THR A 205 -14.59 -0.21 4.01
N ARG A 206 -15.14 -1.32 4.51
CA ARG A 206 -16.58 -1.55 4.72
C ARG A 206 -17.44 -1.31 3.48
N GLN A 207 -16.88 -1.58 2.30
CA GLN A 207 -17.47 -1.26 1.01
C GLN A 207 -17.93 -2.53 0.27
N TYR A 208 -19.08 -2.44 -0.40
CA TYR A 208 -19.51 -3.41 -1.39
C TYR A 208 -19.02 -3.05 -2.78
N VAL A 209 -18.47 -4.05 -3.49
CA VAL A 209 -18.02 -3.92 -4.87
C VAL A 209 -18.56 -5.07 -5.72
N ALA A 210 -18.85 -4.79 -6.99
CA ALA A 210 -19.24 -5.82 -7.95
C ALA A 210 -18.09 -6.79 -8.26
N TYR A 211 -18.39 -8.09 -8.23
CA TYR A 211 -17.45 -9.18 -8.51
C TYR A 211 -17.91 -9.97 -9.74
N HIS A 212 -17.15 -9.90 -10.84
CA HIS A 212 -17.49 -10.54 -12.11
C HIS A 212 -18.98 -10.36 -12.50
N ALA A 213 -19.49 -9.13 -12.46
CA ALA A 213 -20.87 -8.82 -12.79
C ALA A 213 -21.29 -9.36 -14.16
N GLY A 214 -20.40 -9.36 -15.15
CA GLY A 214 -20.65 -9.96 -16.47
C GLY A 214 -21.00 -11.46 -16.44
N ALA A 215 -20.71 -12.19 -15.35
CA ALA A 215 -21.16 -13.58 -15.17
C ALA A 215 -22.66 -13.70 -14.78
N TRP A 216 -23.24 -12.61 -14.31
CA TRP A 216 -24.59 -12.54 -13.75
C TRP A 216 -25.50 -11.60 -14.54
N TYR A 217 -24.94 -10.65 -15.27
CA TYR A 217 -25.63 -9.65 -16.06
C TYR A 217 -25.07 -9.61 -17.49
N ASP A 218 -25.94 -9.36 -18.46
CA ASP A 218 -25.54 -9.06 -19.84
C ASP A 218 -24.78 -7.73 -19.88
N GLU A 219 -23.63 -7.68 -20.55
CA GLU A 219 -22.78 -6.48 -20.55
C GLU A 219 -23.39 -5.33 -21.36
N ASP A 220 -24.15 -5.64 -22.41
CA ASP A 220 -24.76 -4.65 -23.30
C ASP A 220 -26.11 -4.18 -22.73
N THR A 221 -26.93 -5.11 -22.27
CA THR A 221 -28.29 -4.80 -21.82
C THR A 221 -28.40 -4.61 -20.32
N GLY A 222 -27.39 -4.98 -19.51
CA GLY A 222 -27.40 -4.91 -18.04
C GLY A 222 -28.45 -5.77 -17.37
N ASP A 223 -29.15 -6.62 -18.12
CA ASP A 223 -30.21 -7.48 -17.60
C ASP A 223 -29.63 -8.74 -16.92
N PRO A 224 -30.29 -9.29 -15.90
CA PRO A 224 -29.88 -10.56 -15.31
C PRO A 224 -29.86 -11.67 -16.37
N ILE A 225 -28.77 -12.44 -16.40
CA ILE A 225 -28.64 -13.59 -17.30
C ILE A 225 -29.64 -14.66 -16.88
N TYR A 226 -29.81 -14.90 -15.58
CA TYR A 226 -30.70 -15.93 -15.04
C TYR A 226 -32.10 -15.39 -14.76
N GLY A 227 -33.11 -15.87 -15.49
CA GLY A 227 -34.51 -15.46 -15.33
C GLY A 227 -35.31 -16.34 -14.36
N ALA A 228 -36.45 -15.82 -13.88
CA ALA A 228 -37.38 -16.58 -13.05
C ALA A 228 -38.02 -17.75 -13.82
N GLY A 229 -37.94 -18.95 -13.24
CA GLY A 229 -38.51 -20.18 -13.82
C GLY A 229 -37.65 -20.83 -14.92
N GLU A 230 -36.52 -20.23 -15.29
CA GLU A 230 -35.52 -20.87 -16.14
C GLU A 230 -34.60 -21.73 -15.27
N THR A 231 -34.21 -22.90 -15.78
CA THR A 231 -33.19 -23.70 -15.09
C THR A 231 -31.85 -23.01 -15.28
N PRO A 232 -31.16 -22.52 -14.24
CA PRO A 232 -29.97 -21.68 -14.47
C PRO A 232 -28.85 -22.41 -15.23
N LEU A 233 -28.83 -23.75 -15.18
CA LEU A 233 -27.96 -24.62 -16.00
C LEU A 233 -28.16 -24.45 -17.52
N THR A 234 -29.37 -24.08 -17.95
CA THR A 234 -29.71 -23.96 -19.39
C THR A 234 -29.16 -22.70 -20.05
N LYS A 235 -28.82 -21.67 -19.26
CA LYS A 235 -28.17 -20.43 -19.71
C LYS A 235 -26.65 -20.41 -19.48
N GLY A 236 -26.10 -21.62 -19.33
CA GLY A 236 -24.90 -21.91 -18.57
C GLY A 236 -23.70 -20.99 -18.76
N LYS A 237 -23.12 -20.60 -17.62
CA LYS A 237 -21.68 -20.33 -17.45
C LYS A 237 -21.03 -21.46 -16.64
N VAL A 238 -21.24 -22.70 -17.06
CA VAL A 238 -20.78 -23.93 -16.36
C VAL A 238 -19.29 -23.86 -16.01
N ASN A 239 -18.49 -23.24 -16.88
CA ASN A 239 -17.05 -23.07 -16.68
C ASN A 239 -16.70 -21.94 -15.70
N ASP A 240 -17.67 -21.28 -15.06
CA ASP A 240 -17.43 -20.26 -14.02
C ASP A 240 -17.65 -20.81 -12.60
N SER A 241 -17.94 -22.11 -12.50
CA SER A 241 -18.10 -22.83 -11.24
C SER A 241 -16.86 -22.78 -10.35
N TYR A 242 -17.10 -22.82 -9.04
CA TYR A 242 -16.09 -22.88 -7.98
C TYR A 242 -15.25 -24.15 -8.12
N GLU A 243 -15.87 -25.26 -8.48
CA GLU A 243 -15.26 -26.57 -8.71
C GLU A 243 -14.15 -26.52 -9.75
N ARG A 244 -14.36 -25.82 -10.87
CA ARG A 244 -13.32 -25.72 -11.90
C ARG A 244 -12.25 -24.70 -11.54
N ARG A 245 -12.62 -23.61 -10.87
CA ARG A 245 -11.76 -22.43 -10.69
C ARG A 245 -10.98 -22.40 -9.39
N CYS A 246 -11.51 -23.00 -8.31
CA CYS A 246 -11.08 -22.66 -6.95
C CYS A 246 -10.75 -23.88 -6.08
N THR A 247 -11.45 -25.01 -6.23
CA THR A 247 -11.30 -26.15 -5.31
C THR A 247 -9.88 -26.67 -5.23
N GLY A 248 -9.14 -26.67 -6.33
CA GLY A 248 -7.77 -27.20 -6.36
C GLY A 248 -6.80 -26.54 -5.38
N CYS A 249 -7.04 -25.27 -5.05
CA CYS A 249 -6.20 -24.52 -4.12
C CYS A 249 -6.85 -24.34 -2.74
N HIS A 250 -8.16 -24.56 -2.61
CA HIS A 250 -8.93 -24.23 -1.40
C HIS A 250 -9.53 -25.46 -0.69
N ASN A 251 -9.24 -26.66 -1.19
CA ASN A 251 -9.76 -27.91 -0.64
C ASN A 251 -8.68 -29.01 -0.65
N THR A 252 -8.83 -29.98 0.27
CA THR A 252 -8.08 -31.25 0.23
C THR A 252 -8.98 -32.40 -0.26
N GLY A 253 -8.37 -33.50 -0.71
CA GLY A 253 -9.14 -34.68 -1.14
C GLY A 253 -9.59 -34.71 -2.60
N LEU A 254 -9.09 -33.80 -3.43
CA LEU A 254 -9.57 -33.53 -4.79
C LEU A 254 -9.61 -34.74 -5.74
N ALA A 255 -8.67 -35.69 -5.58
CA ALA A 255 -8.55 -36.87 -6.44
C ALA A 255 -9.82 -37.76 -6.43
N ALA A 256 -10.62 -37.68 -5.36
CA ALA A 256 -11.87 -38.42 -5.23
C ALA A 256 -13.12 -37.54 -5.47
N GLN A 257 -12.94 -36.24 -5.70
CA GLN A 257 -14.02 -35.26 -5.55
C GLN A 257 -14.33 -34.52 -6.85
N VAL A 258 -13.33 -34.04 -7.60
CA VAL A 258 -13.60 -33.21 -8.79
C VAL A 258 -13.85 -34.07 -10.03
N ALA A 259 -15.02 -33.89 -10.65
CA ALA A 259 -15.35 -34.51 -11.93
C ALA A 259 -16.16 -33.56 -12.82
N PHE A 260 -16.11 -33.79 -14.13
CA PHE A 260 -17.11 -33.26 -15.05
C PHE A 260 -18.14 -34.36 -15.33
N ALA A 261 -19.32 -34.25 -14.72
CA ALA A 261 -20.38 -35.26 -14.77
C ALA A 261 -21.72 -34.60 -15.11
N ASP A 262 -22.52 -35.24 -15.96
CA ASP A 262 -23.85 -34.76 -16.38
C ASP A 262 -23.90 -33.31 -16.89
N GLY A 263 -22.79 -32.83 -17.48
CA GLY A 263 -22.67 -31.48 -18.02
C GLY A 263 -22.27 -30.42 -16.99
N GLU A 264 -21.89 -30.82 -15.77
CA GLU A 264 -21.54 -29.95 -14.66
C GLU A 264 -20.16 -30.29 -14.08
N TRP A 265 -19.48 -29.29 -13.52
CA TRP A 265 -18.31 -29.52 -12.67
C TRP A 265 -18.80 -29.77 -11.25
N VAL A 266 -18.50 -30.93 -10.69
CA VAL A 266 -18.98 -31.33 -9.37
C VAL A 266 -17.80 -31.61 -8.44
N THR A 267 -17.99 -31.34 -7.16
CA THR A 267 -17.07 -31.72 -6.10
C THR A 267 -17.84 -32.18 -4.88
N ASP A 268 -17.24 -33.07 -4.11
CA ASP A 268 -17.78 -33.50 -2.83
C ASP A 268 -17.06 -32.76 -1.68
N PHE A 269 -17.70 -31.70 -1.21
CA PHE A 269 -17.19 -30.88 -0.09
C PHE A 269 -17.32 -31.57 1.29
N GLU A 270 -17.96 -32.73 1.38
CA GLU A 270 -18.19 -33.47 2.64
C GLU A 270 -17.14 -34.56 2.87
N ASN A 271 -16.47 -35.05 1.82
CA ASN A 271 -15.47 -36.12 1.88
C ASN A 271 -14.00 -35.63 1.90
N GLY A 272 -13.76 -34.36 2.20
CA GLY A 272 -12.43 -33.75 2.41
C GLY A 272 -12.54 -32.47 3.23
N GLU A 273 -11.43 -31.76 3.44
CA GLU A 273 -11.47 -30.46 4.13
C GLU A 273 -11.76 -29.34 3.13
N ARG A 274 -12.73 -28.47 3.46
CA ARG A 274 -13.08 -27.26 2.69
C ARG A 274 -12.05 -26.12 2.84
N ASN A 275 -10.87 -26.44 3.34
CA ASN A 275 -9.82 -25.50 3.68
C ASN A 275 -8.46 -25.98 3.18
N VAL A 276 -7.44 -25.15 3.37
CA VAL A 276 -6.05 -25.54 3.14
C VAL A 276 -5.53 -26.24 4.41
N GLY A 277 -5.86 -27.52 4.50
CA GLY A 277 -5.49 -28.43 5.60
C GLY A 277 -4.05 -28.94 5.51
N CYS A 278 -3.59 -29.65 6.54
CA CYS A 278 -2.25 -30.25 6.60
C CYS A 278 -1.93 -31.06 5.33
N GLU A 279 -2.91 -31.83 4.85
CA GLU A 279 -2.77 -32.73 3.71
C GLU A 279 -2.70 -32.01 2.35
N ALA A 280 -2.93 -30.69 2.30
CA ALA A 280 -2.64 -29.87 1.13
C ALA A 280 -1.12 -29.70 0.92
N CYS A 281 -0.34 -29.71 2.01
CA CYS A 281 1.11 -29.51 2.00
C CYS A 281 1.90 -30.82 2.23
N HIS A 282 1.32 -31.76 2.97
CA HIS A 282 1.96 -33.02 3.36
C HIS A 282 1.46 -34.24 2.58
N GLY A 283 0.41 -34.07 1.75
CA GLY A 283 -0.24 -35.14 1.01
C GLY A 283 -1.18 -36.00 1.88
N PRO A 284 -1.79 -37.07 1.31
CA PRO A 284 -2.76 -37.91 2.01
C PRO A 284 -2.14 -38.67 3.20
N GLY A 285 -2.66 -38.46 4.40
CA GLY A 285 -2.05 -38.90 5.66
C GLY A 285 -2.49 -40.27 6.18
N SER A 286 -3.45 -40.96 5.56
CA SER A 286 -3.98 -42.23 6.12
C SER A 286 -2.94 -43.32 6.39
N ARG A 287 -1.91 -43.46 5.55
CA ARG A 287 -0.82 -44.43 5.77
C ARG A 287 0.01 -44.02 7.00
N HIS A 288 0.39 -42.75 7.07
CA HIS A 288 1.15 -42.19 8.19
C HIS A 288 0.37 -42.26 9.51
N ALA A 289 -0.90 -41.88 9.51
CA ALA A 289 -1.76 -41.95 10.68
C ALA A 289 -1.93 -43.38 11.22
N ALA A 290 -1.91 -44.39 10.33
CA ALA A 290 -2.00 -45.80 10.72
C ALA A 290 -0.65 -46.39 11.19
N ALA A 291 0.46 -45.94 10.61
CA ALA A 291 1.81 -46.40 10.93
C ALA A 291 2.83 -45.27 10.73
N PRO A 292 3.06 -44.40 11.73
CA PRO A 292 3.91 -43.22 11.57
C PRO A 292 5.34 -43.59 11.18
N ALA A 293 5.82 -43.02 10.08
CA ALA A 293 7.20 -43.10 9.62
C ALA A 293 7.55 -41.83 8.84
N ASP A 294 8.83 -41.48 8.81
CA ASP A 294 9.31 -40.24 8.14
C ASP A 294 9.19 -40.33 6.61
N ASP A 295 9.04 -41.53 6.07
CA ASP A 295 9.08 -41.83 4.64
C ASP A 295 7.70 -42.09 4.01
N ASN A 296 6.62 -41.99 4.80
CA ASN A 296 5.25 -42.27 4.35
C ASN A 296 4.29 -41.08 4.45
N ILE A 297 4.86 -39.89 4.64
CA ILE A 297 4.22 -38.58 4.54
C ILE A 297 5.24 -37.61 3.92
N VAL A 298 4.79 -36.60 3.17
CA VAL A 298 5.72 -35.60 2.63
C VAL A 298 6.10 -34.62 3.73
N ASN A 299 7.39 -34.35 3.89
CA ASN A 299 7.87 -33.22 4.67
C ASN A 299 8.53 -32.21 3.73
N PRO A 300 7.90 -31.05 3.45
CA PRO A 300 8.45 -30.04 2.56
C PRO A 300 9.89 -29.63 2.88
N ALA A 301 10.30 -29.53 4.15
CA ALA A 301 11.66 -29.12 4.51
C ALA A 301 12.75 -30.18 4.20
N HIS A 302 12.35 -31.42 3.87
CA HIS A 302 13.25 -32.55 3.65
C HIS A 302 12.97 -33.28 2.34
N ILE A 303 12.38 -32.59 1.35
CA ILE A 303 12.18 -33.17 0.02
C ILE A 303 13.53 -33.27 -0.70
N GLU A 304 13.81 -34.46 -1.24
CA GLU A 304 14.88 -34.74 -2.18
C GLU A 304 14.29 -35.13 -3.54
N ALA A 305 14.77 -34.50 -4.61
CA ALA A 305 14.38 -34.79 -5.98
C ALA A 305 14.94 -36.14 -6.44
N ASP A 306 14.13 -36.89 -7.19
CA ASP A 306 14.51 -38.17 -7.78
C ASP A 306 14.82 -38.07 -9.28
N ARG A 307 14.70 -36.86 -9.84
CA ARG A 307 14.98 -36.53 -11.23
C ARG A 307 15.33 -35.05 -11.37
N ASP A 308 16.03 -34.76 -12.45
CA ASP A 308 16.20 -33.45 -13.07
C ASP A 308 14.82 -32.87 -13.45
N VAL A 309 14.37 -31.82 -12.77
CA VAL A 309 13.09 -31.15 -13.00
C VAL A 309 13.20 -29.82 -13.74
N ASP A 310 14.38 -29.18 -13.73
CA ASP A 310 14.64 -27.94 -14.48
C ASP A 310 15.23 -28.17 -15.88
N GLY A 311 15.74 -29.37 -16.14
CA GLY A 311 16.28 -29.84 -17.42
C GLY A 311 17.73 -29.44 -17.66
N ASP A 312 18.51 -29.13 -16.62
CA ASP A 312 19.91 -28.73 -16.73
C ASP A 312 20.88 -29.91 -16.97
N GLY A 313 20.41 -31.14 -16.74
CA GLY A 313 21.12 -32.40 -16.96
C GLY A 313 21.67 -33.06 -15.69
N ASP A 314 21.55 -32.43 -14.52
CA ASP A 314 21.97 -32.95 -13.22
C ASP A 314 20.76 -33.13 -12.28
N THR A 315 20.97 -33.79 -11.14
CA THR A 315 19.95 -33.85 -10.08
C THR A 315 20.60 -33.38 -8.80
N ASP A 316 20.25 -32.19 -8.34
CA ASP A 316 20.98 -31.49 -7.30
C ASP A 316 20.08 -30.72 -6.31
N THR A 317 20.67 -29.77 -5.58
CA THR A 317 19.97 -29.00 -4.56
C THR A 317 18.96 -28.00 -5.14
N VAL A 318 19.12 -27.57 -6.39
CA VAL A 318 18.16 -26.70 -7.08
C VAL A 318 16.87 -27.47 -7.35
N ASP A 319 16.96 -28.72 -7.79
CA ASP A 319 15.77 -29.59 -7.96
C ASP A 319 15.03 -29.78 -6.64
N ASN A 320 15.76 -30.00 -5.55
CA ASN A 320 15.15 -30.09 -4.22
C ASN A 320 14.35 -28.81 -3.94
N LEU A 321 14.99 -27.64 -4.08
CA LEU A 321 14.36 -26.35 -3.82
C LEU A 321 13.11 -26.10 -4.69
N LEU A 322 13.14 -26.50 -5.96
CA LEU A 322 11.98 -26.44 -6.86
C LEU A 322 10.81 -27.28 -6.34
N LEU A 323 11.06 -28.49 -5.84
CA LEU A 323 10.01 -29.33 -5.24
C LEU A 323 9.52 -28.80 -3.89
N GLN A 324 10.42 -28.25 -3.07
CA GLN A 324 10.07 -27.61 -1.81
C GLN A 324 9.11 -26.43 -2.02
N ASN A 325 9.43 -25.55 -2.97
CA ASN A 325 8.60 -24.41 -3.33
C ASN A 325 7.31 -24.81 -4.06
N SER A 326 7.30 -25.95 -4.77
CA SER A 326 6.11 -26.46 -5.49
C SER A 326 4.88 -26.60 -4.61
N VAL A 327 5.06 -26.88 -3.31
CA VAL A 327 3.98 -26.98 -2.32
C VAL A 327 3.24 -25.65 -2.13
N CYS A 328 3.93 -24.52 -2.27
CA CYS A 328 3.37 -23.18 -2.13
C CYS A 328 2.91 -22.65 -3.50
N THR A 329 3.76 -22.77 -4.53
CA THR A 329 3.51 -22.21 -5.86
C THR A 329 2.36 -22.88 -6.59
N SER A 330 1.98 -24.11 -6.21
CA SER A 330 0.77 -24.78 -6.72
C SER A 330 -0.50 -23.97 -6.48
N CYS A 331 -0.53 -23.15 -5.43
CA CYS A 331 -1.66 -22.29 -5.07
C CYS A 331 -1.35 -20.80 -5.27
N HIS A 332 -0.11 -20.38 -4.95
CA HIS A 332 0.35 -18.99 -5.02
C HIS A 332 0.89 -18.60 -6.41
N SER A 333 0.19 -19.05 -7.44
CA SER A 333 0.43 -18.73 -8.84
C SER A 333 -0.89 -18.48 -9.59
N ARG A 334 -0.81 -17.89 -10.78
CA ARG A 334 -1.95 -17.74 -11.71
C ARG A 334 -1.64 -18.40 -13.04
N GLY A 335 -2.65 -18.94 -13.69
CA GLY A 335 -2.49 -19.73 -14.91
C GLY A 335 -3.63 -20.71 -15.14
N SER A 336 -3.33 -21.84 -15.75
CA SER A 336 -4.28 -22.92 -16.00
C SER A 336 -3.64 -24.29 -15.75
N GLY A 337 -4.39 -25.20 -15.15
CA GLY A 337 -4.00 -26.61 -15.08
C GLY A 337 -4.03 -27.30 -16.44
N MET A 338 -3.55 -28.54 -16.50
CA MET A 338 -3.51 -29.30 -17.75
C MET A 338 -4.76 -30.14 -18.01
N PHE A 339 -5.57 -30.43 -16.98
CA PHE A 339 -6.85 -31.12 -17.18
C PHE A 339 -7.88 -30.21 -17.87
N GLU A 340 -8.51 -30.72 -18.93
CA GLU A 340 -9.53 -30.03 -19.70
C GLU A 340 -10.81 -30.88 -19.80
N ALA A 341 -11.95 -30.26 -19.49
CA ALA A 341 -13.27 -30.83 -19.79
C ALA A 341 -14.20 -29.72 -20.29
N ASN A 342 -15.13 -30.06 -21.17
CA ASN A 342 -16.10 -29.10 -21.73
C ASN A 342 -15.43 -27.83 -22.33
N GLY A 343 -14.29 -28.01 -23.00
CA GLY A 343 -13.53 -26.92 -23.63
C GLY A 343 -12.90 -25.92 -22.66
N ALA A 344 -12.78 -26.26 -21.37
CA ALA A 344 -12.14 -25.41 -20.37
C ALA A 344 -11.18 -26.20 -19.48
N LYS A 345 -9.98 -25.64 -19.31
CA LYS A 345 -8.96 -26.14 -18.38
C LYS A 345 -9.30 -25.81 -16.94
N THR A 346 -8.77 -26.53 -15.96
CA THR A 346 -8.90 -26.15 -14.54
C THR A 346 -8.15 -24.86 -14.23
N GLY A 347 -8.57 -24.12 -13.20
CA GLY A 347 -7.89 -22.91 -12.72
C GLY A 347 -6.65 -23.18 -11.86
N TYR A 348 -6.41 -24.43 -11.51
CA TYR A 348 -5.41 -24.91 -10.55
C TYR A 348 -4.61 -26.11 -11.11
N PRO A 349 -3.44 -26.44 -10.54
CA PRO A 349 -2.59 -27.54 -10.99
C PRO A 349 -3.31 -28.89 -11.07
N SER A 350 -3.29 -29.46 -12.28
CA SER A 350 -3.92 -30.74 -12.58
C SER A 350 -3.33 -31.37 -13.83
N GLN A 351 -3.50 -32.68 -13.96
CA GLN A 351 -3.16 -33.47 -15.14
C GLN A 351 -4.34 -34.34 -15.57
N VAL A 352 -4.16 -35.00 -16.72
CA VAL A 352 -5.05 -36.03 -17.23
C VAL A 352 -4.35 -37.38 -17.19
N ALA A 353 -4.97 -38.35 -16.54
CA ALA A 353 -4.48 -39.73 -16.55
C ALA A 353 -4.64 -40.36 -17.93
N SER A 354 -3.99 -41.51 -18.17
CA SER A 354 -4.07 -42.21 -19.46
C SER A 354 -5.47 -42.68 -19.85
N ASP A 355 -6.37 -42.85 -18.87
CA ASP A 355 -7.79 -43.20 -19.09
C ASP A 355 -8.70 -41.97 -19.22
N GLY A 356 -8.13 -40.76 -19.18
CA GLY A 356 -8.85 -39.49 -19.28
C GLY A 356 -9.35 -38.95 -17.95
N SER A 357 -9.04 -39.59 -16.80
CA SER A 357 -9.49 -39.09 -15.49
C SER A 357 -8.72 -37.86 -15.03
N PHE A 358 -9.34 -37.08 -14.15
CA PHE A 358 -8.72 -35.96 -13.46
C PHE A 358 -7.61 -36.45 -12.51
N VAL A 359 -6.50 -35.73 -12.49
CA VAL A 359 -5.38 -35.94 -11.57
C VAL A 359 -5.03 -34.61 -10.91
N PRO A 360 -5.16 -34.46 -9.58
CA PRO A 360 -4.69 -33.26 -8.90
C PRO A 360 -3.17 -33.29 -8.73
N PHE A 361 -2.58 -32.11 -8.54
CA PHE A 361 -1.22 -31.99 -8.01
C PHE A 361 -1.12 -32.62 -6.62
N LEU A 362 0.04 -33.18 -6.31
CA LEU A 362 0.38 -33.68 -4.97
C LEU A 362 1.71 -33.10 -4.48
N PRO A 363 1.83 -32.83 -3.17
CA PRO A 363 3.10 -32.42 -2.58
C PRO A 363 4.22 -33.42 -2.89
N GLY A 364 5.42 -32.90 -3.14
CA GLY A 364 6.58 -33.69 -3.59
C GLY A 364 6.71 -33.81 -5.12
N GLU A 365 5.69 -33.40 -5.88
CA GLU A 365 5.77 -33.29 -7.33
C GLU A 365 6.19 -31.89 -7.78
N TYR A 366 6.67 -31.77 -9.01
CA TYR A 366 6.99 -30.49 -9.62
C TYR A 366 5.74 -29.83 -10.20
N TRP A 367 5.35 -28.67 -9.66
CA TRP A 367 4.06 -28.05 -9.97
C TRP A 367 3.87 -27.65 -11.44
N LEU A 368 4.95 -27.30 -12.16
CA LEU A 368 4.88 -26.92 -13.58
C LEU A 368 4.53 -28.09 -14.50
N ASP A 369 4.73 -29.33 -14.05
CA ASP A 369 4.23 -30.49 -14.79
C ASP A 369 2.70 -30.56 -14.76
N TYR A 370 2.05 -29.84 -13.85
CA TYR A 370 0.60 -29.83 -13.65
C TYR A 370 -0.03 -28.47 -14.02
N TYR A 371 0.79 -27.45 -14.32
CA TYR A 371 0.29 -26.08 -14.45
C TYR A 371 1.05 -25.28 -15.51
N THR A 372 0.30 -24.43 -16.20
CA THR A 372 0.86 -23.42 -17.12
C THR A 372 0.66 -22.04 -16.50
N PRO A 373 1.72 -21.39 -16.01
CA PRO A 373 1.73 -19.99 -15.57
C PRO A 373 1.09 -19.04 -16.59
N THR A 374 0.39 -18.01 -16.12
CA THR A 374 -0.11 -16.93 -16.98
C THR A 374 1.05 -16.12 -17.54
N THR A 375 0.97 -15.77 -18.82
CA THR A 375 1.88 -14.85 -19.51
C THR A 375 1.13 -13.62 -20.01
N LYS A 376 -0.07 -13.37 -19.48
CA LYS A 376 -0.93 -12.28 -19.94
C LYS A 376 -0.44 -10.98 -19.35
N ASP A 377 -0.26 -9.97 -20.19
CA ASP A 377 0.08 -8.61 -19.77
C ASP A 377 -0.95 -8.01 -18.78
N SER A 378 -2.19 -8.50 -18.78
CA SER A 378 -3.22 -8.10 -17.80
C SER A 378 -2.93 -8.60 -16.38
N ASP A 379 -2.12 -9.64 -16.23
CA ASP A 379 -1.74 -10.25 -14.94
C ASP A 379 -0.32 -9.83 -14.48
N LEU A 380 0.49 -9.24 -15.36
CA LEU A 380 1.91 -8.95 -15.10
C LEU A 380 2.26 -7.48 -15.39
N TRP A 381 3.13 -6.90 -14.57
CA TRP A 381 3.86 -5.68 -14.90
C TRP A 381 5.11 -6.05 -15.70
N ILE A 382 5.15 -5.59 -16.95
CA ILE A 382 6.27 -5.80 -17.85
C ILE A 382 6.92 -4.45 -18.10
N ASP A 383 8.23 -4.36 -17.92
CA ASP A 383 9.02 -3.23 -18.35
C ASP A 383 9.07 -3.23 -19.88
N PRO A 384 8.59 -2.18 -20.58
CA PRO A 384 8.56 -2.13 -22.03
C PRO A 384 9.95 -1.97 -22.66
N ASP A 385 10.95 -1.48 -21.92
CA ASP A 385 12.30 -1.24 -22.42
C ASP A 385 13.09 -2.56 -22.47
N THR A 386 12.94 -3.40 -21.44
CA THR A 386 13.61 -4.70 -21.33
C THR A 386 12.74 -5.85 -21.84
N GLY A 387 11.41 -5.71 -21.77
CA GLY A 387 10.44 -6.79 -21.98
C GLY A 387 10.35 -7.76 -20.80
N GLU A 388 10.98 -7.46 -19.67
CA GLU A 388 11.06 -8.34 -18.51
C GLU A 388 9.93 -8.05 -17.50
N MET A 389 9.57 -9.07 -16.72
CA MET A 389 8.58 -8.94 -15.65
C MET A 389 9.21 -8.25 -14.45
N VAL A 390 8.59 -7.18 -13.97
CA VAL A 390 9.03 -6.44 -12.77
C VAL A 390 8.11 -6.65 -11.56
N GLY A 391 6.98 -7.33 -11.76
CA GLY A 391 6.08 -7.75 -10.69
C GLY A 391 4.70 -8.16 -11.19
N SER A 392 3.84 -8.58 -10.27
CA SER A 392 2.48 -9.06 -10.58
C SER A 392 1.39 -7.98 -10.43
N LYS A 393 0.28 -8.11 -11.19
CA LYS A 393 -0.90 -7.22 -11.12
C LYS A 393 -2.05 -7.77 -10.28
N SER A 394 -2.12 -9.08 -10.11
CA SER A 394 -3.25 -9.76 -9.49
C SER A 394 -2.86 -10.49 -8.21
N HIS A 395 -3.84 -10.69 -7.33
CA HIS A 395 -3.66 -11.51 -6.14
C HIS A 395 -3.16 -12.93 -6.46
N HIS A 396 -2.35 -13.47 -5.53
CA HIS A 396 -1.74 -14.82 -5.48
C HIS A 396 -0.74 -15.17 -6.59
N GLN A 397 0.24 -14.31 -6.84
CA GLN A 397 1.31 -14.56 -7.82
C GLN A 397 2.72 -14.58 -7.19
N GLN A 398 2.82 -14.77 -5.87
CA GLN A 398 4.11 -14.73 -5.16
C GLN A 398 5.12 -15.73 -5.70
N GLY A 399 4.69 -16.93 -6.14
CA GLY A 399 5.58 -17.90 -6.77
C GLY A 399 6.14 -17.44 -8.11
N MET A 400 5.39 -16.62 -8.85
CA MET A 400 5.82 -16.04 -10.13
C MET A 400 6.80 -14.90 -9.90
N ASP A 401 6.52 -14.05 -8.92
CA ASP A 401 7.41 -12.96 -8.51
C ASP A 401 8.75 -13.50 -7.98
N LEU A 402 8.72 -14.51 -7.10
CA LEU A 402 9.92 -15.13 -6.53
C LEU A 402 10.82 -15.74 -7.62
N ALA A 403 10.22 -16.38 -8.63
CA ALA A 403 10.95 -17.04 -9.71
C ALA A 403 11.79 -16.07 -10.57
N VAL A 404 11.40 -14.78 -10.64
CA VAL A 404 12.17 -13.76 -11.38
C VAL A 404 13.16 -13.01 -10.49
N GLY A 405 12.91 -12.93 -9.19
CA GLY A 405 13.75 -12.24 -8.21
C GLY A 405 15.05 -12.98 -7.84
N PRO A 406 15.93 -12.34 -7.04
CA PRO A 406 17.22 -12.89 -6.65
C PRO A 406 17.14 -14.05 -5.64
N HIS A 407 15.99 -14.22 -4.99
CA HIS A 407 15.74 -15.32 -4.04
C HIS A 407 15.07 -16.54 -4.69
N GLY A 408 14.79 -16.50 -6.00
CA GLY A 408 14.22 -17.61 -6.73
C GLY A 408 15.17 -18.82 -6.82
N PRO A 409 14.65 -20.03 -7.13
CA PRO A 409 15.48 -21.19 -7.42
C PRO A 409 16.48 -20.91 -8.56
N ASP A 410 17.67 -21.53 -8.50
CA ASP A 410 18.77 -21.34 -9.48
C ASP A 410 19.34 -19.90 -9.50
N LYS A 411 19.19 -19.17 -8.39
CA LYS A 411 19.78 -17.84 -8.20
C LYS A 411 20.90 -17.89 -7.17
N PRO A 412 21.81 -16.88 -7.15
CA PRO A 412 22.91 -16.87 -6.20
C PRO A 412 22.51 -16.88 -4.70
N TYR A 413 21.26 -16.51 -4.39
CA TYR A 413 20.73 -16.42 -3.02
C TYR A 413 19.37 -17.11 -2.91
N ASP A 414 19.28 -18.34 -3.41
CA ASP A 414 18.03 -19.09 -3.51
C ASP A 414 17.57 -19.67 -2.16
N HIS A 415 16.28 -19.50 -1.85
CA HIS A 415 15.72 -19.97 -0.57
C HIS A 415 14.29 -20.50 -0.75
N PRO A 416 13.85 -21.48 0.07
CA PRO A 416 12.47 -21.93 0.04
C PRO A 416 11.55 -20.89 0.69
N CYS A 417 10.27 -20.89 0.33
CA CYS A 417 9.29 -19.95 0.90
C CYS A 417 9.27 -19.99 2.44
N PHE A 418 9.44 -21.18 3.02
CA PHE A 418 9.42 -21.39 4.47
C PHE A 418 10.74 -21.05 5.18
N GLU A 419 11.71 -20.46 4.48
CA GLU A 419 12.87 -19.80 5.12
C GLU A 419 12.50 -18.40 5.64
N CYS A 420 11.47 -17.79 5.06
CA CYS A 420 10.94 -16.50 5.52
C CYS A 420 9.54 -16.62 6.12
N HIS A 421 8.81 -17.71 5.83
CA HIS A 421 7.42 -17.91 6.27
C HIS A 421 7.21 -19.11 7.20
N ASP A 422 6.43 -18.92 8.27
CA ASP A 422 5.96 -20.02 9.12
C ASP A 422 4.46 -20.27 8.88
N VAL A 423 4.15 -21.48 8.39
CA VAL A 423 2.77 -21.89 8.03
C VAL A 423 2.02 -22.58 9.18
N HIS A 424 2.71 -22.91 10.28
CA HIS A 424 2.15 -23.64 11.41
C HIS A 424 1.92 -22.78 12.65
N ARG A 425 2.44 -21.56 12.66
CA ARG A 425 2.22 -20.58 13.73
C ARG A 425 0.81 -19.98 13.68
N GLY A 426 0.28 -19.62 14.85
CA GLY A 426 -0.95 -18.82 14.93
C GLY A 426 -1.41 -18.48 16.34
N ALA A 427 -1.82 -17.22 16.51
CA ALA A 427 -2.89 -16.76 17.39
C ALA A 427 -3.35 -15.32 17.03
N ASP A 428 -2.48 -14.45 16.50
CA ASP A 428 -2.83 -13.04 16.20
C ASP A 428 -2.28 -12.51 14.85
N GLU A 429 -1.67 -13.39 14.06
CA GLU A 429 -0.78 -13.03 12.95
C GLU A 429 -1.43 -13.32 11.60
N VAL A 430 -1.54 -12.31 10.73
CA VAL A 430 -2.20 -12.46 9.43
C VAL A 430 -1.20 -12.57 8.27
N GLU A 431 0.07 -12.27 8.51
CA GLU A 431 1.18 -12.37 7.55
C GLU A 431 2.31 -13.17 8.21
N GLY A 432 2.32 -14.49 8.01
CA GLY A 432 3.18 -15.44 8.73
C GLY A 432 4.64 -15.38 8.33
N ALA A 433 5.36 -14.35 8.76
CA ALA A 433 6.82 -14.30 8.72
C ALA A 433 7.42 -15.16 9.84
N ILE A 434 8.64 -15.68 9.65
CA ILE A 434 9.34 -16.44 10.68
C ILE A 434 9.69 -15.55 11.86
N ALA A 435 9.39 -16.06 13.05
CA ALA A 435 9.66 -15.44 14.33
C ALA A 435 10.54 -16.34 15.22
N GLY A 436 11.44 -17.07 14.56
CA GLY A 436 12.38 -18.02 15.15
C GLY A 436 13.80 -17.46 15.18
N GLU A 437 14.78 -18.33 15.02
CA GLU A 437 16.20 -17.96 14.93
C GLU A 437 16.72 -18.26 13.53
N ILE A 438 17.32 -17.27 12.87
CA ILE A 438 17.99 -17.42 11.58
C ILE A 438 19.45 -17.10 11.79
N ASP A 439 20.33 -18.06 11.47
CA ASP A 439 21.78 -17.92 11.65
C ASP A 439 22.19 -17.37 13.03
N GLY A 440 21.56 -17.83 14.12
CA GLY A 440 21.88 -17.37 15.47
C GLY A 440 21.30 -16.01 15.85
N VAL A 441 20.50 -15.36 15.00
CA VAL A 441 19.80 -14.11 15.28
C VAL A 441 18.34 -14.45 15.60
N THR A 442 17.88 -14.12 16.80
CA THR A 442 16.46 -14.25 17.15
C THR A 442 15.68 -13.14 16.46
N ILE A 443 14.58 -13.46 15.78
CA ILE A 443 13.72 -12.47 15.16
C ILE A 443 12.68 -12.01 16.20
N PRO A 444 12.70 -10.73 16.62
CA PRO A 444 11.72 -10.19 17.54
C PRO A 444 10.29 -10.29 17.00
N VAL A 445 9.33 -10.34 17.91
CA VAL A 445 7.91 -10.31 17.60
C VAL A 445 7.26 -9.25 18.47
N GLU A 446 6.62 -8.29 17.82
CA GLU A 446 5.83 -7.25 18.48
C GLU A 446 4.41 -7.28 17.90
N ASP A 447 3.40 -7.22 18.76
CA ASP A 447 1.97 -7.28 18.38
C ASP A 447 1.58 -8.43 17.43
N GLY A 448 2.34 -9.55 17.47
CA GLY A 448 2.11 -10.72 16.62
C GLY A 448 2.68 -10.59 15.20
N GLU A 449 3.53 -9.60 14.93
CA GLU A 449 4.24 -9.48 13.66
C GLU A 449 5.76 -9.60 13.92
N ALA A 450 6.45 -10.37 13.05
CA ALA A 450 7.89 -10.47 13.12
C ALA A 450 8.53 -9.16 12.66
N ASP A 451 9.58 -8.72 13.35
CA ASP A 451 10.34 -7.53 12.95
C ASP A 451 10.94 -7.74 11.55
N GLY A 452 10.41 -6.99 10.57
CA GLY A 452 10.77 -7.11 9.16
C GLY A 452 12.21 -6.69 8.88
N VAL A 453 12.74 -5.74 9.64
CA VAL A 453 14.12 -5.25 9.52
C VAL A 453 15.09 -6.32 10.03
N VAL A 454 14.86 -6.86 11.22
CA VAL A 454 15.72 -7.90 11.80
C VAL A 454 15.64 -9.19 10.98
N LEU A 455 14.46 -9.56 10.48
CA LEU A 455 14.30 -10.71 9.58
C LEU A 455 15.21 -10.62 8.36
N CYS A 456 15.20 -9.48 7.65
CA CYS A 456 16.07 -9.29 6.49
C CYS A 456 17.55 -9.25 6.89
N LEU A 457 17.90 -8.52 7.96
CA LEU A 457 19.28 -8.36 8.40
C LEU A 457 19.88 -9.66 8.96
N ALA A 458 19.09 -10.64 9.41
CA ALA A 458 19.60 -11.94 9.83
C ALA A 458 20.44 -12.63 8.73
N CYS A 459 20.10 -12.39 7.46
CA CYS A 459 20.86 -12.84 6.31
C CYS A 459 21.73 -11.72 5.71
N HIS A 460 21.22 -10.49 5.62
CA HIS A 460 21.90 -9.39 4.90
C HIS A 460 22.98 -8.67 5.72
N ALA A 461 23.03 -8.83 7.05
CA ALA A 461 24.15 -8.34 7.85
C ALA A 461 25.46 -9.02 7.42
N GLY A 462 26.45 -8.21 7.02
CA GLY A 462 27.71 -8.66 6.47
C GLY A 462 27.71 -8.78 4.94
N HIS A 463 26.64 -8.34 4.26
CA HIS A 463 26.51 -8.37 2.81
C HIS A 463 26.07 -7.02 2.22
N GLY A 464 26.57 -6.71 1.02
CA GLY A 464 26.12 -5.55 0.24
C GLY A 464 26.21 -4.23 1.04
N PRO A 465 25.14 -3.41 1.07
CA PRO A 465 25.10 -2.16 1.84
C PRO A 465 25.35 -2.31 3.34
N PHE A 466 25.19 -3.52 3.88
CA PHE A 466 25.38 -3.84 5.30
C PHE A 466 26.65 -4.67 5.54
N GLU A 467 27.64 -4.63 4.64
CA GLU A 467 28.91 -5.38 4.78
C GLU A 467 29.66 -5.09 6.09
N THR A 468 29.46 -3.89 6.66
CA THR A 468 30.08 -3.46 7.91
C THR A 468 29.31 -3.94 9.14
N LEU A 469 28.04 -4.32 9.01
CA LEU A 469 27.22 -4.80 10.11
C LEU A 469 27.54 -6.27 10.38
N SER A 470 28.13 -6.58 11.54
CA SER A 470 28.37 -7.97 11.93
C SER A 470 27.11 -8.63 12.49
N LYS A 471 26.95 -9.95 12.28
CA LYS A 471 25.87 -10.72 12.92
C LYS A 471 25.93 -10.67 14.46
N ASP A 472 27.12 -10.55 15.04
CA ASP A 472 27.27 -10.39 16.49
C ASP A 472 26.74 -9.04 16.99
N THR A 473 26.97 -7.96 16.21
CA THR A 473 26.37 -6.64 16.47
C THR A 473 24.85 -6.72 16.40
N LEU A 474 24.30 -7.33 15.35
CA LEU A 474 22.85 -7.49 15.20
C LEU A 474 22.24 -8.30 16.35
N ARG A 475 22.86 -9.42 16.75
CA ARG A 475 22.43 -10.19 17.94
C ARG A 475 22.45 -9.34 19.21
N ALA A 476 23.52 -8.59 19.43
CA ALA A 476 23.63 -7.73 20.60
C ALA A 476 22.55 -6.64 20.61
N ALA A 477 22.19 -6.09 19.45
CA ALA A 477 21.10 -5.13 19.32
C ALA A 477 19.76 -5.77 19.71
N VAL A 478 19.44 -6.95 19.15
CA VAL A 478 18.25 -7.72 19.52
C VAL A 478 18.20 -8.06 21.01
N ASP A 479 19.35 -8.33 21.63
CA ASP A 479 19.47 -8.61 23.07
C ASP A 479 19.36 -7.35 23.96
N GLY A 480 19.10 -6.16 23.40
CA GLY A 480 18.88 -4.92 24.13
C GLY A 480 20.14 -4.07 24.39
N ASN A 481 21.20 -4.24 23.59
CA ASN A 481 22.42 -3.43 23.72
C ASN A 481 22.28 -2.10 22.97
N ALA A 482 22.07 -1.02 23.71
CA ALA A 482 21.88 0.33 23.16
C ALA A 482 22.97 0.81 22.18
N ALA A 483 24.24 0.41 22.35
CA ALA A 483 25.30 0.81 21.43
C ALA A 483 25.20 0.06 20.09
N ALA A 484 24.81 -1.22 20.14
CA ALA A 484 24.59 -2.02 18.95
C ALA A 484 23.28 -1.63 18.24
N GLU A 485 22.22 -1.33 18.99
CA GLU A 485 20.97 -0.77 18.45
C GLU A 485 21.24 0.52 17.66
N SER A 486 21.99 1.47 18.24
CA SER A 486 22.35 2.72 17.57
C SER A 486 23.21 2.50 16.31
N GLU A 487 24.08 1.48 16.31
CA GLU A 487 24.86 1.12 15.11
C GLU A 487 23.96 0.55 14.01
N VAL A 488 23.04 -0.36 14.35
CA VAL A 488 22.06 -0.92 13.41
C VAL A 488 21.17 0.19 12.85
N GLU A 489 20.61 1.03 13.71
CA GLU A 489 19.79 2.19 13.34
C GLU A 489 20.54 3.11 12.38
N SER A 490 21.78 3.48 12.70
CA SER A 490 22.59 4.35 11.83
C SER A 490 22.84 3.73 10.45
N LEU A 491 23.07 2.42 10.37
CA LEU A 491 23.30 1.73 9.10
C LEU A 491 22.00 1.58 8.30
N VAL A 492 20.89 1.26 8.96
CA VAL A 492 19.57 1.16 8.34
C VAL A 492 19.15 2.52 7.80
N THR A 493 19.14 3.57 8.61
CA THR A 493 18.86 4.95 8.15
C THR A 493 19.84 5.42 7.10
N GLY A 494 21.13 5.04 7.21
CA GLY A 494 22.14 5.33 6.20
C GLY A 494 21.84 4.69 4.84
N HIS A 495 21.25 3.50 4.83
CA HIS A 495 20.83 2.79 3.62
C HIS A 495 19.48 3.31 3.12
N THR A 496 18.43 3.26 3.94
CA THR A 496 17.06 3.62 3.53
C THR A 496 16.88 5.11 3.28
N LYS A 497 17.74 5.95 3.86
CA LYS A 497 17.61 7.42 3.90
C LYS A 497 16.34 7.90 4.62
N HIS A 498 15.77 7.06 5.49
CA HIS A 498 14.60 7.37 6.31
C HIS A 498 14.89 7.11 7.80
N PRO A 499 14.16 7.76 8.72
CA PRO A 499 14.13 7.36 10.12
C PRO A 499 13.85 5.85 10.27
N VAL A 500 14.38 5.24 11.32
CA VAL A 500 14.34 3.77 11.47
C VAL A 500 12.92 3.22 11.60
N ASP A 501 12.02 3.99 12.21
CA ASP A 501 10.58 3.68 12.35
C ASP A 501 9.82 3.72 11.02
N GLU A 502 10.40 4.33 9.98
CA GLU A 502 9.85 4.34 8.62
C GLU A 502 10.58 3.36 7.67
N SER A 503 11.64 2.69 8.14
CA SER A 503 12.64 1.99 7.33
C SER A 503 12.39 0.49 7.08
N GLU A 504 11.13 0.06 7.08
CA GLU A 504 10.77 -1.33 6.79
C GLU A 504 11.24 -1.77 5.40
N CYS A 505 12.12 -2.78 5.34
CA CYS A 505 12.77 -3.23 4.10
C CYS A 505 11.74 -3.62 3.03
N ALA A 506 10.65 -4.27 3.46
CA ALA A 506 9.56 -4.72 2.60
C ALA A 506 8.77 -3.58 1.95
N ASN A 507 8.85 -2.34 2.45
CA ASN A 507 8.17 -1.21 1.80
C ASN A 507 8.81 -0.84 0.47
N CYS A 508 10.14 -0.96 0.36
CA CYS A 508 10.89 -0.63 -0.85
C CYS A 508 11.19 -1.86 -1.72
N HIS A 509 11.59 -2.98 -1.10
CA HIS A 509 11.96 -4.20 -1.83
C HIS A 509 10.76 -5.09 -2.18
N MET A 510 9.61 -4.89 -1.53
CA MET A 510 8.38 -5.64 -1.78
C MET A 510 7.20 -4.68 -1.96
N PRO A 511 7.26 -3.74 -2.93
CA PRO A 511 6.25 -2.71 -3.09
C PRO A 511 4.89 -3.32 -3.41
N LYS A 512 3.81 -2.64 -3.03
CA LYS A 512 2.44 -3.11 -3.29
C LYS A 512 2.08 -2.88 -4.76
N THR A 513 2.12 -3.94 -5.56
CA THR A 513 1.92 -3.87 -7.02
C THR A 513 0.60 -4.49 -7.49
N ALA A 514 -0.03 -5.32 -6.65
CA ALA A 514 -1.17 -6.14 -7.03
C ALA A 514 -2.44 -5.81 -6.23
N LYS A 515 -3.59 -6.26 -6.77
CA LYS A 515 -4.92 -6.09 -6.16
C LYS A 515 -5.54 -7.43 -5.73
N SER A 516 -5.97 -7.48 -4.47
CA SER A 516 -6.87 -8.48 -3.88
C SER A 516 -8.26 -7.88 -3.65
N ALA A 517 -8.43 -7.01 -2.66
CA ALA A 517 -9.69 -6.35 -2.32
C ALA A 517 -9.70 -4.90 -2.83
N VAL A 518 -8.68 -4.13 -2.44
CA VAL A 518 -8.47 -2.74 -2.86
C VAL A 518 -7.23 -2.64 -3.76
N LYS A 519 -7.10 -1.54 -4.49
CA LYS A 519 -5.94 -1.36 -5.39
C LYS A 519 -4.66 -1.31 -4.54
N TYR A 520 -3.63 -2.07 -4.94
CA TYR A 520 -2.30 -2.08 -4.28
C TYR A 520 -2.34 -2.52 -2.81
N ASP A 521 -2.97 -3.66 -2.53
CA ASP A 521 -3.04 -4.28 -1.19
C ASP A 521 -2.27 -5.61 -1.10
N VAL A 522 -1.48 -5.95 -2.12
CA VAL A 522 -0.62 -7.14 -2.16
C VAL A 522 0.81 -6.72 -2.52
N ARG A 523 1.77 -7.14 -1.69
CA ARG A 523 3.21 -6.92 -1.88
C ARG A 523 3.79 -7.83 -2.98
N SER A 524 4.65 -7.26 -3.83
CA SER A 524 5.48 -8.01 -4.76
C SER A 524 6.46 -8.92 -4.00
N HIS A 525 6.75 -10.09 -4.53
CA HIS A 525 7.81 -10.98 -4.01
C HIS A 525 9.01 -11.08 -4.97
N THR A 526 9.23 -10.04 -5.78
CA THR A 526 10.39 -9.94 -6.66
C THR A 526 11.65 -9.54 -5.91
N PHE A 527 11.53 -8.90 -4.73
CA PHE A 527 12.62 -8.37 -3.88
C PHE A 527 13.50 -7.29 -4.53
N GLU A 528 13.31 -7.04 -5.82
CA GLU A 528 13.92 -5.94 -6.55
C GLU A 528 13.12 -4.66 -6.36
N ILE A 529 13.86 -3.56 -6.22
CA ILE A 529 13.26 -2.23 -6.18
C ILE A 529 12.68 -1.94 -7.55
N ILE A 530 11.37 -1.68 -7.58
CA ILE A 530 10.74 -1.10 -8.77
C ILE A 530 11.03 0.39 -8.74
N GLU A 531 11.95 0.84 -9.60
CA GLU A 531 12.39 2.22 -9.68
C GLU A 531 11.27 3.17 -10.15
N PRO A 532 11.29 4.46 -9.75
CA PRO A 532 10.32 5.46 -10.21
C PRO A 532 10.18 5.55 -11.73
N LYS A 533 11.27 5.41 -12.51
CA LYS A 533 11.22 5.43 -13.99
C LYS A 533 10.28 4.37 -14.57
N ALA A 534 10.13 3.21 -13.92
CA ALA A 534 9.24 2.15 -14.37
C ALA A 534 7.77 2.61 -14.40
N SER A 535 7.40 3.65 -13.67
CA SER A 535 6.05 4.21 -13.70
C SER A 535 5.68 4.92 -15.00
N LYS A 536 6.64 5.32 -15.84
CA LYS A 536 6.42 6.05 -17.11
C LYS A 536 5.96 5.19 -18.28
N THR A 537 5.91 3.89 -18.06
CA THR A 537 5.92 2.88 -19.12
C THR A 537 4.53 2.47 -19.61
N THR A 538 3.47 2.82 -18.87
CA THR A 538 2.08 2.46 -19.21
C THR A 538 1.11 3.60 -18.87
N ALA A 539 -0.04 3.67 -19.54
CA ALA A 539 -1.07 4.71 -19.30
C ALA A 539 -1.69 4.72 -17.89
N SER A 540 -1.37 3.73 -17.04
CA SER A 540 -1.76 3.68 -15.62
C SER A 540 -0.56 3.69 -14.66
N GLY A 541 0.66 3.63 -15.23
CA GLY A 541 1.98 3.43 -14.61
C GLY A 541 2.14 2.18 -13.74
N ILE A 542 3.35 1.61 -13.76
CA ILE A 542 3.75 0.55 -12.84
C ILE A 542 3.91 1.17 -11.43
N PRO A 543 3.30 0.60 -10.37
CA PRO A 543 3.55 1.03 -8.99
C PRO A 543 5.02 0.82 -8.64
N ASN A 544 5.67 1.83 -8.08
CA ASN A 544 7.09 1.81 -7.74
C ASN A 544 7.29 1.86 -6.21
N ALA A 545 8.52 1.61 -5.76
CA ALA A 545 8.90 1.56 -4.35
C ALA A 545 8.65 2.86 -3.58
N CYS A 546 8.78 4.01 -4.25
CA CYS A 546 8.70 5.32 -3.62
C CYS A 546 7.28 5.90 -3.69
N GLY A 547 6.53 5.58 -4.76
CA GLY A 547 5.30 6.29 -5.11
C GLY A 547 4.12 6.05 -4.18
N GLY A 548 4.12 4.94 -3.44
CA GLY A 548 3.10 4.69 -2.43
C GLY A 548 3.08 5.74 -1.30
N CYS A 549 4.24 6.30 -0.98
CA CYS A 549 4.42 7.27 0.10
C CYS A 549 4.58 8.70 -0.43
N HIS A 550 5.41 8.89 -1.47
CA HIS A 550 5.80 10.22 -1.94
C HIS A 550 4.89 10.83 -3.03
N VAL A 551 3.82 10.14 -3.49
CA VAL A 551 2.83 10.68 -4.45
C VAL A 551 1.61 11.28 -3.74
N GLN A 552 1.45 11.08 -2.43
CA GLN A 552 0.23 11.49 -1.73
C GLN A 552 0.07 13.02 -1.77
N GLY A 553 -0.84 13.51 -2.62
CA GLY A 553 -1.20 14.92 -2.72
C GLY A 553 -0.50 15.73 -3.82
N ILE A 554 0.28 15.11 -4.71
CA ILE A 554 0.98 15.80 -5.80
C ILE A 554 0.24 15.63 -7.13
N GLU A 555 -0.28 16.73 -7.69
CA GLU A 555 -0.78 16.78 -9.07
C GLU A 555 0.28 17.40 -9.99
N GLU A 556 1.31 16.59 -10.26
CA GLU A 556 2.25 16.71 -11.37
C GLU A 556 1.92 15.57 -12.36
N SER A 557 2.32 15.66 -13.63
CA SER A 557 2.18 14.50 -14.52
C SER A 557 2.95 13.31 -13.92
N GLN A 558 2.39 12.11 -14.00
CA GLN A 558 3.03 10.90 -13.47
C GLN A 558 4.48 10.74 -13.98
N ASP A 559 4.74 11.24 -15.19
CA ASP A 559 6.06 11.24 -15.82
C ASP A 559 7.04 12.25 -15.20
N ALA A 560 6.63 13.51 -14.99
CA ALA A 560 7.51 14.53 -14.44
C ALA A 560 7.83 14.27 -12.95
N TRP A 561 6.87 13.72 -12.21
CA TRP A 561 7.11 13.25 -10.84
C TRP A 561 8.04 12.03 -10.81
N ALA A 562 7.84 11.07 -11.72
CA ALA A 562 8.72 9.91 -11.84
C ALA A 562 10.14 10.34 -12.20
N ASP A 563 10.33 11.36 -13.05
CA ASP A 563 11.62 11.99 -13.33
C ASP A 563 12.27 12.57 -12.07
N ARG A 564 11.51 13.34 -11.29
CA ARG A 564 12.01 13.96 -10.06
C ARG A 564 12.46 12.93 -9.04
N LEU A 565 11.63 11.92 -8.77
CA LEU A 565 11.99 10.84 -7.86
C LEU A 565 13.12 9.98 -8.38
N GLN A 566 13.17 9.72 -9.69
CA GLN A 566 14.29 9.01 -10.30
C GLN A 566 15.59 9.77 -10.06
N GLY A 567 15.60 11.10 -10.23
CA GLY A 567 16.77 11.94 -9.94
C GLY A 567 17.21 11.85 -8.47
N TYR A 568 16.27 11.84 -7.52
CA TYR A 568 16.59 11.62 -6.10
C TYR A 568 17.14 10.21 -5.86
N PHE A 569 16.55 9.19 -6.46
CA PHE A 569 17.02 7.81 -6.35
C PHE A 569 18.46 7.65 -6.86
N GLU A 570 18.76 8.16 -8.06
CA GLU A 570 20.10 8.15 -8.65
C GLU A 570 21.13 8.91 -7.81
N TYR A 571 20.73 10.06 -7.24
CA TYR A 571 21.58 10.84 -6.34
C TYR A 571 21.91 10.06 -5.05
N LEU A 572 20.89 9.48 -4.40
CA LEU A 572 21.04 8.82 -3.11
C LEU A 572 21.74 7.46 -3.19
N PHE A 573 21.53 6.71 -4.28
CA PHE A 573 21.91 5.30 -4.36
C PHE A 573 22.94 4.98 -5.45
N GLU A 574 22.99 5.75 -6.53
CA GLU A 574 23.88 5.47 -7.67
C GLU A 574 25.07 6.44 -7.76
N GLY A 575 25.13 7.44 -6.86
CA GLY A 575 26.20 8.44 -6.84
C GLY A 575 26.24 9.29 -8.12
N GLY A 576 25.10 9.43 -8.80
CA GLY A 576 24.98 10.16 -10.06
C GLY A 576 25.04 11.68 -9.88
N GLU A 577 25.77 12.36 -10.77
CA GLU A 577 25.57 13.79 -11.02
C GLU A 577 24.21 13.96 -11.70
N THR A 578 23.16 14.36 -10.98
CA THR A 578 21.88 14.70 -11.61
C THR A 578 22.07 15.90 -12.52
N THR A 579 21.54 15.84 -13.74
CA THR A 579 21.47 17.00 -14.65
C THR A 579 20.47 18.08 -14.21
N THR A 580 19.85 17.98 -13.03
CA THR A 580 18.79 18.93 -12.59
C THR A 580 18.85 19.41 -11.13
N VAL A 581 19.61 18.80 -10.22
CA VAL A 581 19.86 19.38 -8.89
C VAL A 581 21.27 19.97 -8.89
N THR A 582 21.36 21.30 -8.94
CA THR A 582 22.63 22.00 -8.76
C THR A 582 22.77 22.40 -7.30
N GLU A 583 23.97 22.80 -6.86
CA GLU A 583 24.16 23.38 -5.51
C GLU A 583 23.17 24.53 -5.19
N ASN A 584 22.62 25.17 -6.23
CA ASN A 584 21.63 26.25 -6.12
C ASN A 584 20.22 25.72 -6.43
N SER A 585 19.66 24.87 -5.58
CA SER A 585 18.30 24.33 -5.76
C SER A 585 17.51 24.34 -4.46
N TYR A 586 16.21 24.60 -4.57
CA TYR A 586 15.26 24.45 -3.48
C TYR A 586 14.97 22.96 -3.25
N ILE A 587 15.07 22.50 -2.02
CA ILE A 587 14.92 21.06 -1.66
C ILE A 587 13.67 20.75 -0.86
N GLY A 588 12.98 21.77 -0.34
CA GLY A 588 11.74 21.61 0.41
C GLY A 588 11.91 21.57 1.92
N THR A 589 10.93 22.12 2.64
CA THR A 589 10.91 22.18 4.11
C THR A 589 10.95 20.78 4.74
N GLU A 590 10.37 19.78 4.09
CA GLU A 590 10.34 18.40 4.55
C GLU A 590 11.75 17.80 4.61
N VAL A 591 12.63 18.16 3.67
CA VAL A 591 14.04 17.72 3.72
C VAL A 591 14.76 18.39 4.89
N CYS A 592 14.52 19.68 5.12
CA CYS A 592 15.09 20.38 6.27
C CYS A 592 14.63 19.77 7.61
N ALA A 593 13.36 19.33 7.70
CA ALA A 593 12.79 18.74 8.90
C ALA A 593 13.50 17.45 9.35
N THR A 594 14.13 16.71 8.43
CA THR A 594 14.89 15.48 8.76
C THR A 594 16.09 15.74 9.68
N CYS A 595 16.67 16.95 9.64
CA CYS A 595 17.78 17.36 10.50
C CYS A 595 17.37 18.45 11.52
N HIS A 596 16.34 19.23 11.22
CA HIS A 596 15.86 20.39 11.99
C HIS A 596 14.41 20.20 12.46
N GLU A 597 14.11 19.03 13.01
CA GLU A 597 12.76 18.63 13.42
C GLU A 597 12.13 19.63 14.41
N GLU A 598 12.88 20.07 15.43
CA GLU A 598 12.39 21.01 16.44
C GLU A 598 11.95 22.35 15.81
N GLN A 599 12.78 22.91 14.92
CA GLN A 599 12.47 24.16 14.22
C GLN A 599 11.29 23.99 13.26
N TYR A 600 11.21 22.85 12.56
CA TYR A 600 10.09 22.53 11.68
C TYR A 600 8.77 22.44 12.46
N ASP A 601 8.79 21.74 13.60
CA ASP A 601 7.62 21.54 14.45
C ASP A 601 7.10 22.82 15.06
N GLU A 602 7.98 23.78 15.36
CA GLU A 602 7.59 25.12 15.74
C GLU A 602 7.03 25.89 14.54
N PHE A 603 7.76 25.89 13.42
CA PHE A 603 7.46 26.72 12.25
C PHE A 603 6.15 26.35 11.56
N LYS A 604 5.81 25.05 11.53
CA LYS A 604 4.53 24.57 11.00
C LYS A 604 3.33 25.06 11.80
N LEU A 605 3.51 25.52 13.03
CA LEU A 605 2.46 26.14 13.84
C LEU A 605 2.32 27.65 13.55
N SER A 606 3.23 28.24 12.78
CA SER A 606 3.14 29.62 12.32
C SER A 606 2.20 29.78 11.12
N GLY A 607 1.77 31.01 10.84
CA GLY A 607 0.95 31.29 9.66
C GLY A 607 1.72 31.45 8.34
N HIS A 608 3.04 31.32 8.36
CA HIS A 608 3.90 31.54 7.18
C HIS A 608 3.74 30.43 6.13
N ASN A 609 3.74 29.16 6.56
CA ASN A 609 3.52 28.00 5.70
C ASN A 609 2.19 28.04 4.95
N TYR A 610 1.19 28.72 5.53
CA TYR A 610 -0.19 28.67 5.07
C TYR A 610 -0.64 29.92 4.31
N LYS A 611 0.29 30.74 3.80
CA LYS A 611 -0.06 31.95 3.03
C LYS A 611 -0.70 31.64 1.69
N LEU A 612 -0.34 30.52 1.08
CA LEU A 612 -0.97 29.95 -0.10
C LEU A 612 -1.07 28.44 0.08
N ASN A 613 -2.24 27.86 -0.16
CA ASN A 613 -2.50 26.44 0.08
C ASN A 613 -3.17 25.86 -1.15
N LYS A 614 -2.59 24.79 -1.71
CA LYS A 614 -3.20 24.12 -2.86
C LYS A 614 -4.43 23.33 -2.42
N VAL A 615 -5.49 23.37 -3.21
CA VAL A 615 -6.66 22.50 -3.02
C VAL A 615 -6.45 21.28 -3.90
N VAL A 616 -6.48 20.08 -3.30
CA VAL A 616 -6.14 18.82 -3.98
C VAL A 616 -7.34 17.89 -3.94
N ALA A 617 -7.71 17.31 -5.09
CA ALA A 617 -8.86 16.43 -5.24
C ALA A 617 -10.17 17.00 -4.65
N GLY A 618 -10.35 18.33 -4.73
CA GLY A 618 -11.49 19.05 -4.18
C GLY A 618 -11.62 19.00 -2.66
N ARG A 619 -10.53 18.75 -1.92
CA ARG A 619 -10.52 18.70 -0.46
C ARG A 619 -10.00 20.01 0.14
N LYS A 620 -10.70 20.51 1.17
CA LYS A 620 -10.25 21.70 1.93
C LYS A 620 -8.88 21.44 2.60
N PRO A 621 -7.94 22.40 2.58
CA PRO A 621 -6.67 22.29 3.30
C PRO A 621 -6.89 22.19 4.82
N THR A 622 -5.98 21.48 5.50
CA THR A 622 -5.97 21.33 6.96
C THR A 622 -4.98 22.30 7.60
N TYR A 623 -5.38 22.91 8.72
CA TYR A 623 -4.56 23.87 9.46
C TYR A 623 -4.46 23.48 10.94
N PRO A 624 -3.34 23.75 11.62
CA PRO A 624 -3.16 23.43 13.04
C PRO A 624 -4.23 23.99 13.99
N PHE A 625 -4.69 25.23 13.79
CA PHE A 625 -5.59 25.92 14.73
C PHE A 625 -6.76 26.65 14.06
N SER A 626 -7.07 26.31 12.82
CA SER A 626 -8.12 26.98 12.05
C SER A 626 -8.88 25.98 11.22
N GLU A 627 -10.16 26.24 11.02
CA GLU A 627 -11.00 25.40 10.19
C GLU A 627 -11.73 26.27 9.18
N LEU A 628 -11.65 25.86 7.92
CA LEU A 628 -12.44 26.43 6.84
C LEU A 628 -13.84 25.81 6.83
N PRO A 629 -14.86 26.57 6.39
CA PRO A 629 -16.23 26.10 6.41
C PRO A 629 -16.42 24.95 5.40
N ASP A 630 -17.38 24.06 5.64
CA ASP A 630 -17.58 22.85 4.82
C ASP A 630 -18.07 23.15 3.40
N ALA A 631 -17.85 22.21 2.46
CA ALA A 631 -18.25 22.39 1.06
C ALA A 631 -19.75 22.74 0.88
N SER A 632 -20.61 22.31 1.82
CA SER A 632 -22.04 22.59 1.80
C SER A 632 -22.41 24.07 2.00
N VAL A 633 -21.49 24.92 2.47
CA VAL A 633 -21.77 26.36 2.63
C VAL A 633 -21.61 27.17 1.34
N PHE A 634 -20.95 26.61 0.32
CA PHE A 634 -20.85 27.22 -1.00
C PHE A 634 -22.24 27.28 -1.64
N GLY A 635 -22.61 28.44 -2.20
CA GLY A 635 -23.90 28.62 -2.88
C GLY A 635 -25.18 28.59 -2.02
N VAL A 636 -25.13 28.28 -0.72
CA VAL A 636 -26.31 28.19 0.17
C VAL A 636 -26.29 29.22 1.30
N ASP A 637 -25.15 29.36 1.99
CA ASP A 637 -25.00 30.19 3.20
C ASP A 637 -23.89 31.26 3.08
N GLY A 638 -23.29 31.44 1.89
CA GLY A 638 -22.05 32.21 1.77
C GLY A 638 -21.64 32.64 0.37
N LEU A 639 -20.79 31.84 -0.29
CA LEU A 639 -20.21 32.17 -1.60
C LEU A 639 -21.25 32.05 -2.72
N THR A 640 -22.14 33.05 -2.84
CA THR A 640 -23.26 33.05 -3.79
C THR A 640 -23.10 34.03 -4.95
N ASP A 641 -22.15 34.95 -4.85
CA ASP A 641 -21.95 36.04 -5.80
C ASP A 641 -20.46 36.17 -6.14
N GLY A 642 -20.08 35.74 -7.33
CA GLY A 642 -18.71 35.76 -7.84
C GLY A 642 -18.67 36.51 -9.17
N ASP A 643 -17.86 37.57 -9.24
CA ASP A 643 -17.70 38.43 -10.42
C ASP A 643 -16.82 37.80 -11.50
N ASN A 644 -16.12 36.70 -11.20
CA ASN A 644 -15.27 35.98 -12.13
C ASN A 644 -16.10 35.38 -13.28
N THR A 645 -15.48 35.23 -14.45
CA THR A 645 -16.10 34.63 -15.65
C THR A 645 -16.62 33.21 -15.38
N LEU A 646 -15.96 32.44 -14.50
CA LEU A 646 -16.40 31.10 -14.09
C LEU A 646 -17.58 31.11 -13.10
N GLY A 647 -17.93 32.26 -12.55
CA GLY A 647 -18.88 32.40 -11.44
C GLY A 647 -18.29 31.97 -10.09
N PRO A 648 -19.10 32.04 -9.01
CA PRO A 648 -18.66 31.60 -7.69
C PRO A 648 -18.43 30.07 -7.67
N PRO A 649 -17.37 29.57 -7.01
CA PRO A 649 -17.15 28.14 -6.80
C PRO A 649 -18.36 27.44 -6.17
N ALA A 650 -18.72 26.25 -6.66
CA ALA A 650 -19.81 25.46 -6.08
C ALA A 650 -19.35 24.59 -4.90
N ASP A 651 -18.07 24.23 -4.88
CA ASP A 651 -17.40 23.53 -3.80
C ASP A 651 -15.88 23.74 -3.90
N TYR A 652 -15.11 23.08 -3.03
CA TYR A 652 -13.64 23.13 -3.08
C TYR A 652 -13.05 22.50 -4.35
N GLY A 653 -13.78 21.62 -5.03
CA GLY A 653 -13.40 21.08 -6.33
C GLY A 653 -13.30 22.14 -7.43
N ASP A 654 -13.93 23.30 -7.27
CA ASP A 654 -13.82 24.45 -8.18
C ASP A 654 -12.77 25.49 -7.77
N VAL A 655 -12.01 25.20 -6.71
CA VAL A 655 -10.95 26.05 -6.18
C VAL A 655 -9.60 25.40 -6.48
N SER A 656 -8.66 26.16 -7.05
CA SER A 656 -7.28 25.72 -7.30
C SER A 656 -6.36 25.95 -6.09
N TYR A 657 -6.48 27.12 -5.45
CA TYR A 657 -5.70 27.51 -4.27
C TYR A 657 -6.54 28.35 -3.29
N ILE A 658 -6.12 28.33 -2.03
CA ILE A 658 -6.64 29.19 -0.97
C ILE A 658 -5.52 30.10 -0.45
N ILE A 659 -5.75 31.40 -0.54
CA ILE A 659 -4.88 32.43 0.01
C ILE A 659 -5.26 32.62 1.47
N GLY A 660 -4.34 32.30 2.38
CA GLY A 660 -4.59 32.30 3.82
C GLY A 660 -5.39 31.09 4.28
N GLY A 661 -6.45 31.31 5.06
CA GLY A 661 -7.19 30.24 5.76
C GLY A 661 -6.66 29.94 7.17
N TYR A 662 -5.52 30.52 7.53
CA TYR A 662 -4.93 30.43 8.85
C TYR A 662 -5.25 31.64 9.73
N GLY A 663 -6.12 31.46 10.71
CA GLY A 663 -6.48 32.40 11.78
C GLY A 663 -7.19 33.68 11.39
N TRP A 664 -7.07 34.18 10.16
CA TRP A 664 -7.61 35.49 9.80
C TRP A 664 -8.69 35.47 8.74
N LYS A 665 -8.33 35.19 7.48
CA LYS A 665 -9.25 35.17 6.36
C LYS A 665 -8.78 34.18 5.31
N ALA A 666 -9.73 33.64 4.56
CA ALA A 666 -9.52 32.80 3.41
C ALA A 666 -10.08 33.49 2.16
N ARG A 667 -9.30 33.47 1.08
CA ARG A 667 -9.75 33.83 -0.26
C ARG A 667 -9.46 32.69 -1.19
N PHE A 668 -10.29 32.55 -2.20
CA PHE A 668 -10.29 31.39 -3.08
C PHE A 668 -9.77 31.82 -4.45
N ILE A 669 -9.04 30.92 -5.10
CA ILE A 669 -8.60 31.06 -6.48
C ILE A 669 -9.37 30.03 -7.29
N ASP A 670 -10.04 30.46 -8.35
CA ASP A 670 -10.85 29.59 -9.20
C ASP A 670 -9.98 28.65 -10.05
N LYS A 671 -10.64 27.77 -10.81
CA LYS A 671 -9.99 26.82 -11.73
C LYS A 671 -9.23 27.46 -12.89
N ASN A 672 -9.45 28.73 -13.19
CA ASN A 672 -8.67 29.46 -14.20
C ASN A 672 -7.53 30.26 -13.56
N GLY A 673 -7.34 30.18 -12.24
CA GLY A 673 -6.25 30.84 -11.54
C GLY A 673 -6.55 32.27 -11.09
N TYR A 674 -7.78 32.76 -11.27
CA TYR A 674 -8.17 34.10 -10.83
C TYR A 674 -8.64 34.08 -9.38
N ILE A 675 -8.33 35.14 -8.63
CA ILE A 675 -8.86 35.32 -7.29
C ILE A 675 -10.37 35.56 -7.41
N VAL A 676 -11.17 34.82 -6.64
CA VAL A 676 -12.62 34.98 -6.60
C VAL A 676 -12.97 36.28 -5.89
N THR A 677 -13.67 37.17 -6.60
CA THR A 677 -14.10 38.50 -6.17
C THR A 677 -15.62 38.64 -6.22
N GLY A 678 -16.19 39.54 -5.41
CA GLY A 678 -17.65 39.72 -5.32
C GLY A 678 -18.11 40.09 -3.91
N ALA A 679 -19.43 40.21 -3.74
CA ALA A 679 -20.07 40.67 -2.51
C ALA A 679 -19.93 39.70 -1.31
N ASP A 680 -19.74 38.40 -1.55
CA ASP A 680 -19.64 37.36 -0.52
C ASP A 680 -18.50 36.36 -0.78
N THR A 681 -17.29 36.84 -1.10
CA THR A 681 -16.20 36.01 -1.66
C THR A 681 -14.99 35.78 -0.78
N GLN A 682 -14.88 36.50 0.33
CA GLN A 682 -13.87 36.26 1.36
C GLN A 682 -14.51 35.71 2.61
N TYR A 683 -13.98 34.61 3.14
CA TYR A 683 -14.40 34.08 4.42
C TYR A 683 -13.49 34.60 5.54
N ASN A 684 -14.07 35.29 6.52
CA ASN A 684 -13.34 35.73 7.70
C ASN A 684 -13.48 34.66 8.79
N LEU A 685 -12.35 34.11 9.26
CA LEU A 685 -12.37 33.08 10.28
C LEU A 685 -12.86 33.64 11.63
N PRO A 686 -13.60 32.84 12.43
CA PRO A 686 -13.98 33.22 13.78
C PRO A 686 -12.76 33.59 14.62
N ARG A 687 -12.92 34.58 15.51
CA ARG A 687 -11.86 35.01 16.43
C ARG A 687 -12.36 35.09 17.85
N THR A 688 -11.70 34.36 18.74
CA THR A 688 -11.95 34.37 20.18
C THR A 688 -10.99 35.28 20.94
N ASP A 689 -9.96 35.79 20.27
CA ASP A 689 -8.92 36.68 20.82
C ASP A 689 -9.31 38.18 20.80
N LEU A 690 -10.49 38.52 20.29
CA LEU A 690 -10.98 39.90 20.21
C LEU A 690 -12.09 40.16 21.22
N GLU A 691 -11.98 41.27 21.96
CA GLU A 691 -13.04 41.74 22.85
C GLU A 691 -14.13 42.47 22.06
N GLY A 692 -15.33 41.90 22.00
CA GLY A 692 -16.50 42.53 21.39
C GLY A 692 -17.27 41.61 20.44
N THR A 693 -18.37 42.11 19.87
CA THR A 693 -19.13 41.40 18.85
C THR A 693 -18.81 41.98 17.48
N TYR A 694 -18.24 41.16 16.62
CA TYR A 694 -17.86 41.52 15.25
C TYR A 694 -18.70 40.67 14.29
N PRO A 695 -19.70 41.28 13.60
CA PRO A 695 -20.63 40.53 12.74
C PRO A 695 -19.93 39.91 11.52
N ASP A 696 -18.78 40.45 11.15
CA ASP A 696 -18.01 40.05 9.97
C ASP A 696 -17.04 38.88 10.24
N LEU A 697 -17.09 38.26 11.42
CA LEU A 697 -16.26 37.10 11.79
C LEU A 697 -17.09 35.81 11.76
N GLY A 698 -16.50 34.73 11.23
CA GLY A 698 -17.23 33.50 10.95
C GLY A 698 -18.22 33.65 9.80
N ALA A 699 -18.06 34.68 8.98
CA ALA A 699 -18.99 35.09 7.95
C ALA A 699 -18.27 35.36 6.62
N TRP A 700 -19.05 35.28 5.54
CA TRP A 700 -18.63 35.73 4.22
C TRP A 700 -18.77 37.25 4.11
N VAL A 701 -17.80 37.88 3.47
CA VAL A 701 -17.75 39.32 3.24
C VAL A 701 -17.26 39.64 1.84
N ALA A 702 -17.53 40.86 1.40
CA ALA A 702 -17.11 41.34 0.10
C ALA A 702 -15.59 41.38 -0.03
N TYR A 703 -15.10 40.97 -1.20
CA TYR A 703 -13.72 41.17 -1.61
C TYR A 703 -13.66 41.63 -3.06
N ASP A 704 -13.20 42.87 -3.24
CA ASP A 704 -13.07 43.55 -4.54
C ASP A 704 -14.30 43.38 -5.45
N ASP A 705 -15.48 43.53 -4.83
CA ASP A 705 -16.79 43.49 -5.49
C ASP A 705 -16.87 44.42 -6.71
N GLY A 706 -17.32 43.87 -7.82
CA GLY A 706 -17.38 44.47 -9.16
C GLY A 706 -16.09 44.34 -9.99
N VAL A 707 -15.07 43.60 -9.54
CA VAL A 707 -13.83 43.37 -10.29
C VAL A 707 -13.85 41.97 -10.89
N GLU A 708 -14.02 41.86 -12.21
CA GLU A 708 -14.00 40.59 -12.95
C GLU A 708 -12.56 40.06 -13.13
N ASP A 709 -12.39 38.74 -13.01
CA ASP A 709 -11.15 37.98 -13.28
C ASP A 709 -9.88 38.61 -12.72
N LYS A 710 -9.87 38.79 -11.39
CA LYS A 710 -8.73 39.39 -10.70
C LYS A 710 -7.51 38.47 -10.70
N GLU A 711 -6.45 38.89 -11.38
CA GLU A 711 -5.19 38.13 -11.45
C GLU A 711 -4.49 38.00 -10.10
N TYR A 712 -3.93 36.82 -9.86
CA TYR A 712 -2.93 36.60 -8.81
C TYR A 712 -1.55 37.04 -9.34
N ASN A 713 -1.18 38.29 -9.05
CA ASN A 713 -0.05 38.96 -9.70
C ASN A 713 1.29 38.82 -8.93
N GLN A 714 2.36 39.39 -9.51
CA GLN A 714 3.72 39.28 -8.94
C GLN A 714 3.88 39.87 -7.53
N GLY A 715 3.06 40.85 -7.17
CA GLY A 715 3.02 41.37 -5.81
C GLY A 715 2.51 40.34 -4.79
N CYS A 716 1.67 39.40 -5.22
CA CYS A 716 1.16 38.33 -4.38
C CYS A 716 2.16 37.17 -4.31
N PHE A 717 2.71 36.73 -5.45
CA PHE A 717 3.65 35.61 -5.50
C PHE A 717 4.89 35.81 -4.62
N ARG A 718 5.54 36.97 -4.74
CA ARG A 718 6.77 37.28 -3.98
C ARG A 718 6.62 37.08 -2.47
N CYS A 719 5.41 37.31 -1.95
CA CYS A 719 5.14 37.31 -0.51
C CYS A 719 4.44 36.05 0.00
N HIS A 720 3.81 35.27 -0.88
CA HIS A 720 2.97 34.13 -0.51
C HIS A 720 3.49 32.79 -1.05
N THR A 721 4.66 32.77 -1.69
CA THR A 721 5.32 31.57 -2.19
C THR A 721 6.82 31.61 -1.88
N THR A 722 7.48 30.46 -2.03
CA THR A 722 8.92 30.32 -1.89
C THR A 722 9.54 30.06 -3.25
N GLY A 723 10.61 30.79 -3.58
CA GLY A 723 11.30 30.66 -4.86
C GLY A 723 10.52 31.16 -6.08
N ALA A 724 9.68 32.19 -5.92
CA ALA A 724 8.96 32.79 -7.04
C ALA A 724 9.91 33.38 -8.10
N GLU A 725 9.75 32.97 -9.35
CA GLU A 725 10.43 33.59 -10.49
C GLU A 725 9.74 34.90 -10.92
N ASP A 726 10.38 35.68 -11.81
CA ASP A 726 9.79 36.92 -12.34
C ASP A 726 8.66 36.58 -13.34
N LEU A 727 7.45 37.06 -13.06
CA LEU A 727 6.28 36.87 -13.93
C LEU A 727 6.30 37.77 -15.18
N ASN A 728 7.26 38.70 -15.28
CA ASN A 728 7.49 39.43 -16.53
C ASN A 728 8.27 38.61 -17.56
N ASP A 729 8.71 37.40 -17.20
CA ASP A 729 9.27 36.44 -18.14
C ASP A 729 8.15 35.84 -19.01
N PRO A 730 8.16 36.07 -20.34
CA PRO A 730 7.13 35.54 -21.24
C PRO A 730 7.09 34.01 -21.31
N ASP A 731 8.12 33.31 -20.81
CA ASP A 731 8.18 31.84 -20.74
C ASP A 731 7.65 31.25 -19.40
N ASN A 732 7.26 32.11 -18.44
CA ASN A 732 6.72 31.75 -17.12
C ASN A 732 5.20 31.98 -17.07
N VAL A 733 4.47 31.26 -17.91
CA VAL A 733 3.00 31.34 -18.02
C VAL A 733 2.43 29.97 -17.75
N ASN A 734 1.51 29.86 -16.79
CA ASN A 734 0.76 28.63 -16.56
C ASN A 734 -0.40 28.53 -17.59
N PRO A 735 -0.35 27.62 -18.58
CA PRO A 735 -1.40 27.51 -19.58
C PRO A 735 -2.72 26.97 -19.00
N ASP A 736 -2.66 26.26 -17.88
CA ASP A 736 -3.82 25.66 -17.21
C ASP A 736 -4.47 26.63 -16.20
N LEU A 737 -3.73 27.64 -15.72
CA LEU A 737 -4.18 28.68 -14.79
C LEU A 737 -3.85 30.09 -15.30
N PRO A 738 -4.51 30.59 -16.36
CA PRO A 738 -4.17 31.86 -17.00
C PRO A 738 -4.27 33.09 -16.09
N GLY A 739 -5.10 33.07 -15.04
CA GLY A 739 -5.23 34.13 -14.04
C GLY A 739 -4.19 34.06 -12.92
N PHE A 740 -3.44 32.97 -12.87
CA PHE A 740 -2.38 32.73 -11.92
C PHE A 740 -1.08 33.10 -12.63
N GLY A 741 -0.53 34.27 -12.30
CA GLY A 741 0.47 34.98 -13.12
C GLY A 741 1.79 34.25 -13.46
N GLY A 742 1.98 32.98 -13.09
CA GLY A 742 3.07 32.10 -13.54
C GLY A 742 2.95 30.67 -12.98
N ASP A 743 3.73 29.73 -13.51
CA ASP A 743 3.84 28.33 -13.05
C ASP A 743 5.10 28.07 -12.20
N ARG A 744 6.03 29.02 -12.11
CA ARG A 744 7.36 28.81 -11.51
C ARG A 744 7.54 29.47 -10.16
N PHE A 745 7.23 28.70 -9.12
CA PHE A 745 7.70 28.89 -7.75
C PHE A 745 8.06 27.52 -7.17
N ALA A 746 9.00 27.47 -6.24
CA ALA A 746 9.46 26.20 -5.67
C ALA A 746 8.40 25.55 -4.77
N MET A 747 7.73 26.34 -3.93
CA MET A 747 6.73 25.84 -2.98
C MET A 747 5.64 26.88 -2.65
N PRO A 748 4.38 26.44 -2.42
CA PRO A 748 3.34 27.34 -1.94
C PRO A 748 3.59 27.72 -0.47
N GLY A 749 3.23 28.96 -0.12
CA GLY A 749 3.49 29.51 1.21
C GLY A 749 4.93 30.00 1.40
N VAL A 750 5.17 30.61 2.56
CA VAL A 750 6.51 31.02 3.00
C VAL A 750 7.11 29.86 3.77
N GLN A 751 8.06 29.17 3.14
CA GLN A 751 8.73 27.96 3.61
C GLN A 751 10.14 28.29 4.14
N CYS A 752 10.85 27.32 4.73
CA CYS A 752 12.18 27.55 5.34
C CYS A 752 13.16 28.26 4.40
N GLU A 753 13.22 27.79 3.15
CA GLU A 753 14.13 28.30 2.12
C GLU A 753 13.76 29.71 1.60
N ARG A 754 12.63 30.30 2.03
CA ARG A 754 12.31 31.71 1.75
C ARG A 754 13.18 32.66 2.57
N CYS A 755 13.56 32.25 3.77
CA CYS A 755 14.39 33.04 4.69
C CYS A 755 15.85 32.60 4.66
N HIS A 756 16.09 31.29 4.54
CA HIS A 756 17.43 30.69 4.59
C HIS A 756 18.08 30.52 3.20
N GLY A 757 17.33 30.75 2.12
CA GLY A 757 17.80 30.53 0.75
C GLY A 757 17.72 29.07 0.32
N MET A 758 18.24 28.76 -0.87
CA MET A 758 18.24 27.41 -1.47
C MET A 758 19.12 26.45 -0.64
N GLY A 759 18.51 25.38 -0.11
CA GLY A 759 19.13 24.48 0.86
C GLY A 759 19.96 23.36 0.26
N ALA A 760 19.94 23.11 -1.06
CA ALA A 760 20.62 21.97 -1.67
C ALA A 760 22.11 21.87 -1.31
N LYS A 761 22.85 22.98 -1.37
CA LYS A 761 24.28 22.99 -1.03
C LYS A 761 24.52 22.58 0.41
N HIS A 762 23.76 23.16 1.34
CA HIS A 762 23.86 22.86 2.77
C HIS A 762 23.42 21.43 3.11
N ALA A 763 22.33 20.94 2.54
CA ALA A 763 21.92 19.54 2.75
C ALA A 763 22.97 18.54 2.26
N ASN A 764 23.76 18.92 1.25
CA ASN A 764 24.85 18.08 0.73
C ASN A 764 26.15 18.17 1.54
N SER A 765 26.55 19.38 1.97
CA SER A 765 27.82 19.61 2.66
C SER A 765 27.72 19.49 4.18
N LEU A 766 26.52 19.71 4.72
CA LEU A 766 26.22 19.92 6.14
C LEU A 766 26.98 21.10 6.77
N GLU A 767 27.63 21.94 5.97
CA GLU A 767 28.35 23.11 6.46
C GLU A 767 27.37 24.25 6.73
N PRO A 768 27.37 24.84 7.94
CA PRO A 768 26.49 25.97 8.25
C PRO A 768 26.73 27.19 7.35
N THR A 769 27.94 27.36 6.79
CA THR A 769 28.21 28.50 5.89
C THR A 769 27.58 28.35 4.50
N ASP A 770 26.98 27.21 4.17
CA ASP A 770 26.38 26.93 2.86
C ASP A 770 24.89 27.25 2.79
N ILE A 771 24.32 27.83 3.84
CA ILE A 771 22.95 28.34 3.91
C ILE A 771 22.92 29.64 4.73
N GLU A 772 21.96 30.52 4.45
CA GLU A 772 21.84 31.78 5.18
C GLU A 772 21.34 31.54 6.61
N HIS A 773 21.92 32.24 7.58
CA HIS A 773 21.53 32.22 8.99
C HIS A 773 21.17 33.63 9.47
N PRO A 774 19.97 34.15 9.12
CA PRO A 774 19.55 35.51 9.51
C PRO A 774 19.59 35.77 11.03
N GLU A 775 19.54 34.72 11.84
CA GLU A 775 19.60 34.75 13.30
C GLU A 775 20.99 35.06 13.88
N ASP A 776 22.07 34.94 13.11
CA ASP A 776 23.44 35.25 13.57
C ASP A 776 23.59 36.75 13.86
N GLU A 777 22.81 37.59 13.17
CA GLU A 777 22.78 39.04 13.31
C GLU A 777 21.32 39.52 13.44
N PRO A 778 20.57 39.12 14.50
CA PRO A 778 19.11 39.22 14.56
C PRO A 778 18.60 40.66 14.77
N GLY A 779 19.52 41.58 15.09
CA GLY A 779 19.27 43.02 15.16
C GLY A 779 19.79 43.81 13.95
N SER A 780 20.39 43.13 12.95
CA SER A 780 20.92 43.80 11.77
C SER A 780 19.81 44.30 10.86
N MET A 781 20.17 45.29 10.03
CA MET A 781 19.24 45.84 9.07
C MET A 781 18.95 44.88 7.93
N GLU A 782 19.95 44.09 7.52
CA GLU A 782 19.82 43.08 6.48
C GLU A 782 18.80 41.99 6.86
N ALA A 783 18.89 41.49 8.09
CA ALA A 783 17.89 40.58 8.68
C ALA A 783 16.49 41.21 8.77
N THR A 784 16.40 42.53 8.98
CA THR A 784 15.12 43.25 9.09
C THR A 784 14.51 43.51 7.70
N ASP A 785 15.34 43.79 6.70
CA ASP A 785 14.94 44.05 5.32
C ASP A 785 14.37 42.79 4.65
N LEU A 786 14.85 41.59 5.01
CA LEU A 786 14.29 40.31 4.59
C LEU A 786 12.78 40.22 4.91
N CYS A 787 12.38 40.60 6.12
CA CYS A 787 10.96 40.65 6.49
C CYS A 787 10.20 41.75 5.72
N GLY A 788 10.89 42.87 5.45
CA GLY A 788 10.36 44.02 4.72
C GLY A 788 10.00 43.73 3.26
N GLU A 789 10.52 42.67 2.65
CA GLU A 789 10.11 42.23 1.31
C GLU A 789 8.62 41.90 1.21
N CYS A 790 8.02 41.49 2.34
CA CYS A 790 6.64 41.01 2.42
C CYS A 790 5.77 41.84 3.38
N HIS A 791 6.33 42.36 4.48
CA HIS A 791 5.62 43.11 5.51
C HIS A 791 5.55 44.63 5.26
N THR A 792 5.48 45.00 3.98
CA THR A 792 5.26 46.37 3.49
C THR A 792 4.00 46.43 2.64
N ARG A 793 3.33 47.59 2.56
CA ARG A 793 2.07 47.70 1.81
C ARG A 793 2.23 47.84 0.31
N ASP A 794 2.98 48.84 -0.10
CA ASP A 794 3.11 49.26 -1.49
C ASP A 794 4.58 49.31 -1.93
N GLY A 795 5.49 48.82 -1.09
CA GLY A 795 6.94 48.85 -1.31
C GLY A 795 7.53 50.25 -1.26
N GLN A 796 6.75 51.26 -0.84
CA GLN A 796 7.22 52.63 -0.64
C GLN A 796 7.71 52.87 0.80
N ASN A 797 7.70 51.83 1.63
CA ASN A 797 8.27 51.83 2.98
C ASN A 797 7.64 52.88 3.91
N ARG A 798 6.37 53.23 3.66
CA ARG A 798 5.64 54.30 4.36
C ARG A 798 4.34 53.76 4.98
N ILE A 799 3.95 54.32 6.12
CA ILE A 799 2.71 53.96 6.80
C ILE A 799 1.52 54.52 5.99
N ALA A 800 0.71 53.66 5.39
CA ALA A 800 -0.44 54.09 4.60
C ALA A 800 -1.74 53.95 5.42
N ALA A 801 -2.40 55.07 5.69
CA ALA A 801 -3.67 55.07 6.42
C ALA A 801 -4.87 55.27 5.50
N SER A 802 -6.02 54.67 5.86
CA SER A 802 -7.33 54.96 5.27
C SER A 802 -8.41 54.91 6.34
N GLY A 803 -9.38 55.84 6.28
CA GLY A 803 -10.43 55.92 7.30
C GLY A 803 -9.91 56.26 8.71
N GLY A 804 -8.67 56.78 8.83
CA GLY A 804 -8.02 57.06 10.12
C GLY A 804 -7.32 55.86 10.76
N LEU A 805 -7.25 54.71 10.09
CA LEU A 805 -6.55 53.51 10.55
C LEU A 805 -5.42 53.15 9.59
N VAL A 806 -4.35 52.57 10.13
CA VAL A 806 -3.27 51.96 9.33
C VAL A 806 -3.84 50.82 8.50
N LYS A 807 -3.24 50.57 7.34
CA LYS A 807 -3.65 49.45 6.50
C LYS A 807 -2.95 48.18 6.98
N HIS A 808 -3.51 47.04 6.58
CA HIS A 808 -2.95 45.76 6.98
C HIS A 808 -1.58 45.49 6.32
N HIS A 809 -0.75 44.68 7.00
CA HIS A 809 0.59 44.19 6.62
C HIS A 809 1.67 45.28 6.42
N GLU A 810 1.67 46.30 7.28
CA GLU A 810 2.59 47.46 7.25
C GLU A 810 3.62 47.44 8.39
N GLN A 811 3.85 46.30 9.05
CA GLN A 811 4.70 46.25 10.26
C GLN A 811 6.13 46.74 10.01
N TYR A 812 6.69 46.47 8.83
CA TYR A 812 8.01 46.99 8.45
C TYR A 812 7.96 48.51 8.24
N ASP A 813 6.92 49.02 7.57
CA ASP A 813 6.71 50.45 7.35
C ASP A 813 6.55 51.22 8.69
N GLU A 814 5.86 50.62 9.66
CA GLU A 814 5.70 51.14 11.03
C GLU A 814 7.03 51.14 11.80
N MET A 815 7.84 50.10 11.66
CA MET A 815 9.17 50.02 12.26
C MET A 815 10.11 51.10 11.72
N LEU A 816 10.09 51.36 10.40
CA LEU A 816 10.88 52.42 9.77
C LEU A 816 10.41 53.83 10.18
N GLY A 817 9.10 54.05 10.23
CA GLY A 817 8.50 55.34 10.54
C GLY A 817 8.99 56.45 9.61
N LEU A 818 8.97 56.23 8.28
CA LEU A 818 9.40 57.24 7.31
C LEU A 818 8.47 58.47 7.34
N PRO A 819 9.01 59.70 7.45
CA PRO A 819 8.20 60.91 7.41
C PRO A 819 7.66 61.15 6.00
N ILE A 820 6.36 61.45 5.88
CA ILE A 820 5.69 61.73 4.61
C ILE A 820 5.11 63.15 4.55
N ASP A 821 5.02 63.73 3.36
CA ASP A 821 4.26 64.97 3.12
C ASP A 821 2.74 64.73 3.01
N ALA A 822 1.97 65.79 2.78
CA ALA A 822 0.52 65.72 2.65
C ALA A 822 0.04 64.90 1.44
N GLU A 823 0.91 64.75 0.44
CA GLU A 823 0.72 63.95 -0.76
C GLU A 823 1.15 62.48 -0.56
N GLY A 824 1.73 62.16 0.60
CA GLY A 824 2.15 60.81 0.98
C GLY A 824 3.52 60.41 0.45
N THR A 825 4.33 61.36 -0.01
CA THR A 825 5.70 61.16 -0.49
C THR A 825 6.68 61.13 0.68
N VAL A 826 7.64 60.21 0.67
CA VAL A 826 8.70 60.15 1.68
C VAL A 826 9.58 61.41 1.60
N THR A 827 9.75 62.11 2.73
CA THR A 827 10.44 63.41 2.82
C THR A 827 11.72 63.39 3.65
N GLY A 828 12.05 62.27 4.27
CA GLY A 828 13.19 62.16 5.17
C GLY A 828 13.58 60.71 5.48
N ALA A 829 14.61 60.55 6.32
CA ALA A 829 15.11 59.25 6.73
C ALA A 829 14.19 58.58 7.77
N ALA A 830 14.37 57.27 7.95
CA ALA A 830 13.69 56.48 8.98
C ALA A 830 13.81 57.15 10.35
N SER A 831 12.66 57.29 11.02
CA SER A 831 12.54 57.99 12.30
C SER A 831 11.93 57.12 13.40
N GLY A 832 11.59 55.87 13.09
CA GLY A 832 11.11 54.90 14.07
C GLY A 832 12.12 54.70 15.21
N GLY A 833 11.64 54.79 16.45
CA GLY A 833 12.50 54.74 17.64
C GLY A 833 13.26 53.43 17.78
N HIS A 834 12.62 52.29 17.52
CA HIS A 834 13.26 50.97 17.55
C HIS A 834 14.26 50.79 16.42
N TYR A 835 13.89 51.17 15.19
CA TYR A 835 14.79 51.13 14.04
C TYR A 835 16.05 51.97 14.24
N THR A 836 15.89 53.23 14.66
CA THR A 836 17.02 54.15 14.88
C THR A 836 17.89 53.74 16.09
N SER A 837 17.36 52.93 16.99
CA SER A 837 18.10 52.34 18.12
C SER A 837 18.76 51.00 17.77
N GLY A 838 18.68 50.54 16.52
CA GLY A 838 19.30 49.29 16.05
C GLY A 838 18.56 48.03 16.50
N VAL A 839 17.26 48.12 16.76
CA VAL A 839 16.41 46.97 17.09
C VAL A 839 15.75 46.45 15.81
N GLY A 840 16.16 45.26 15.37
CA GLY A 840 15.57 44.53 14.26
C GLY A 840 14.38 43.65 14.66
N CYS A 841 13.63 43.14 13.68
CA CYS A 841 12.44 42.32 13.90
C CYS A 841 12.72 41.07 14.76
N MET A 842 13.78 40.34 14.46
CA MET A 842 14.13 39.10 15.17
C MET A 842 14.70 39.32 16.57
N GLY A 843 15.02 40.58 16.92
CA GLY A 843 15.43 40.96 18.27
C GLY A 843 14.30 40.80 19.30
N CYS A 844 13.05 40.83 18.86
CA CYS A 844 11.86 40.67 19.70
C CYS A 844 10.94 39.52 19.24
N HIS A 845 11.06 39.06 18.00
CA HIS A 845 10.15 38.10 17.38
C HIS A 845 10.89 36.85 16.91
N ASP A 846 10.38 35.67 17.25
CA ASP A 846 10.83 34.39 16.73
C ASP A 846 9.99 33.99 15.50
N PRO A 847 10.55 34.04 14.28
CA PRO A 847 9.79 33.72 13.07
C PRO A 847 9.42 32.24 12.98
N HIS A 848 10.10 31.37 13.75
CA HIS A 848 9.77 29.94 13.82
C HIS A 848 8.55 29.68 14.69
N LYS A 849 8.06 30.63 15.49
CA LYS A 849 6.95 30.39 16.41
C LYS A 849 5.71 31.17 16.01
N THR A 850 4.56 30.67 16.42
CA THR A 850 3.28 31.35 16.19
C THR A 850 3.13 32.56 17.12
N THR A 851 2.89 33.75 16.58
CA THR A 851 2.52 34.91 17.40
C THR A 851 1.07 34.91 17.85
N ARG A 852 0.24 34.10 17.21
CA ARG A 852 -1.20 34.17 17.40
C ARG A 852 -1.73 33.14 18.37
N TYR A 853 -1.20 31.94 18.30
CA TYR A 853 -1.69 30.79 19.05
C TYR A 853 -0.75 30.43 20.20
N GLN A 854 -0.04 31.43 20.75
CA GLN A 854 0.99 31.25 21.78
C GLN A 854 0.46 30.55 23.04
N ASP A 855 -0.82 30.76 23.39
CA ASP A 855 -1.44 30.17 24.59
C ASP A 855 -1.77 28.68 24.45
N VAL A 856 -1.86 28.18 23.20
CA VAL A 856 -2.24 26.78 22.90
C VAL A 856 -1.15 26.01 22.17
N ALA A 857 -0.16 26.70 21.61
CA ALA A 857 0.99 26.07 20.99
C ALA A 857 1.93 25.49 22.07
N PRO A 858 2.42 24.25 21.91
CA PRO A 858 3.24 23.59 22.92
C PRO A 858 4.63 24.24 23.13
N THR A 859 5.07 25.10 22.22
CA THR A 859 6.46 25.57 22.10
C THR A 859 6.71 26.98 22.65
N GLY A 860 5.70 27.59 23.31
CA GLY A 860 5.82 28.88 23.98
C GLY A 860 5.65 30.11 23.09
N SER A 861 6.01 31.28 23.62
CA SER A 861 5.80 32.59 22.98
C SER A 861 6.77 32.86 21.83
N ALA A 862 6.24 33.33 20.70
CA ALA A 862 7.05 33.90 19.62
C ALA A 862 7.63 35.29 19.95
N ILE A 863 7.17 35.93 21.02
CA ILE A 863 7.76 37.16 21.53
C ILE A 863 8.88 36.80 22.50
N ARG A 864 10.11 37.15 22.13
CA ARG A 864 11.35 36.81 22.85
C ARG A 864 11.63 37.73 24.04
N LYS A 865 11.07 38.95 24.04
CA LYS A 865 11.29 39.98 25.06
C LYS A 865 10.01 40.76 25.34
N GLU A 866 9.76 41.03 26.61
CA GLU A 866 8.70 41.94 27.04
C GLU A 866 9.16 43.39 26.89
N CYS A 867 8.21 44.33 26.72
CA CYS A 867 8.53 45.75 26.58
C CYS A 867 9.39 46.28 27.75
N LEU A 868 9.13 45.79 28.97
CA LEU A 868 9.87 46.23 30.16
C LEU A 868 11.33 45.76 30.18
N ASP A 869 11.69 44.70 29.46
CA ASP A 869 13.06 44.19 29.40
C ASP A 869 14.04 45.22 28.78
N CYS A 870 13.54 46.13 27.96
CA CYS A 870 14.30 47.19 27.29
C CYS A 870 13.93 48.61 27.76
N HIS A 871 12.80 48.77 28.47
CA HIS A 871 12.26 50.06 28.90
C HIS A 871 12.19 50.23 30.42
N GLU A 872 12.99 49.50 31.20
CA GLU A 872 13.05 49.69 32.66
C GLU A 872 13.31 51.17 33.04
N GLY A 873 12.38 51.76 33.81
CA GLY A 873 12.49 53.14 34.32
C GLY A 873 11.77 54.22 33.52
N TYR A 874 11.01 53.87 32.48
CA TYR A 874 10.01 54.76 31.87
C TYR A 874 8.68 54.63 32.65
N ASP A 875 8.35 55.64 33.47
CA ASP A 875 7.04 55.83 34.14
C ASP A 875 6.10 56.68 33.26
#